data_AF-A0A963ZEP6-F1
#
_entry.id   AF-A0A963ZEP6-F1
#
_cell.length_a   1.000
_cell.length_b   1.000
_cell.length_c   1.000
_cell.angle_alpha   90.00
_cell.angle_beta   90.00
_cell.angle_gamma   90.00
#
_symmetry.space_group_name_H-M   'P 1'
#
loop_
_entity.id
_entity.type
_entity.pdbx_description
1 polymer ?
#
loop_
_entity_poly.entity_id
_entity_poly.type
_entity_poly.pdbx_seq_one_letter_code
_entity_poly.pdbx_strand_id
1 'polypeptide(L)'
;MKIATIILLMIVGISIKGQRPQTVYSIVKDLHELSWYEEQFDLWKKEIDKNDQNANAWYNYYASSRAIRNLTSGEVNATYDSLCIEIIHQAYKAVPNSFEANHLMYKLSSQWGDPEYVKYLNKAYQINPNDDRTIVDFMTLYEVTREKDKYSEFSKKNFVSNELSAPLLNWAYNILSEVDQNAIILTAGDNDTYPIWTIQESKNYRKDVKNINTSLITIDNYRNRLFEELGIPKLDISFDQLKTMEEYDAALKKMKEHILKEYKRGPVYVTVNAIFQFEDWSDDFYLTGLTYKYSLTTFDNITLIKRNYEHRYLLDHLKEVFSYNISNSVANRMDALYLPSMVKLYQHYVESESKEKQTELLKLIISVSDRTGQQTEISELLNSHKVNQEDVRYITMLLNTKEIEKKMKLIKGNLFAGETEVTNIEYRMFLDNIKRSRNDELYNRCLYDSTKWVSAFNGEFIIPMRDNYHWHPAYDHYPIVNISHEAANEYCNWLTQQYNSQRKRKYTQVIFRLPTSSEWRSLAGGESKTTKTCFTNDKITNDKGCYLTNIKVDQGDYASDGGFFPVNAASYLPNDYGLYCTMGNVSEMTSTLGIAKGGSWWNSFEESTFDKEQKYDGPDPRIGFRIIMEVIQE
;
A
#
# COMPACT_ATOMS: atom_id res chain seq x y z
N MET A 1 14.35 4.35 42.30
CA MET A 1 13.11 3.85 42.94
C MET A 1 11.93 4.42 42.17
N LYS A 2 11.53 3.81 41.04
CA LYS A 2 10.45 2.81 40.92
C LYS A 2 9.17 3.18 41.69
N ILE A 3 8.28 3.91 41.02
CA ILE A 3 6.83 3.79 41.23
C ILE A 3 6.21 3.58 39.85
N ALA A 4 5.53 2.45 39.74
CA ALA A 4 4.91 1.92 38.53
C ALA A 4 3.68 2.76 38.12
N THR A 5 3.57 3.07 36.83
CA THR A 5 2.33 3.55 36.23
C THR A 5 1.66 2.37 35.54
N ILE A 6 0.49 2.03 36.06
CA ILE A 6 -0.41 0.96 35.64
C ILE A 6 -0.82 1.20 34.18
N ILE A 7 -0.48 0.24 33.30
CA ILE A 7 -1.10 0.10 31.98
C ILE A 7 -2.39 -0.69 32.21
N LEU A 8 -3.52 -0.03 31.98
CA LEU A 8 -4.84 -0.63 31.99
C LEU A 8 -4.97 -1.51 30.73
N LEU A 9 -4.64 -2.80 30.87
CA LEU A 9 -5.00 -3.84 29.91
C LEU A 9 -6.52 -3.98 29.91
N MET A 10 -7.17 -3.51 28.84
CA MET A 10 -8.55 -3.88 28.53
C MET A 10 -8.56 -5.38 28.14
N ILE A 11 -8.68 -6.24 29.16
CA ILE A 11 -9.10 -7.62 28.97
C ILE A 11 -10.58 -7.57 28.66
N VAL A 12 -10.94 -7.62 27.37
CA VAL A 12 -12.29 -7.99 26.97
C VAL A 12 -12.43 -9.48 27.26
N GLY A 13 -13.01 -9.80 28.42
CA GLY A 13 -13.42 -11.15 28.76
C GLY A 13 -14.51 -11.61 27.81
N ILE A 14 -14.12 -12.32 26.75
CA ILE A 14 -15.04 -13.15 25.98
C ILE A 14 -15.36 -14.38 26.84
N SER A 15 -16.64 -14.62 27.08
CA SER A 15 -17.14 -15.80 27.77
C SER A 15 -16.55 -17.09 27.16
N ILE A 16 -15.79 -17.85 27.95
CA ILE A 16 -15.36 -19.21 27.62
C ILE A 16 -16.59 -20.13 27.68
N LYS A 17 -17.35 -20.18 26.59
CA LYS A 17 -17.99 -21.45 26.20
C LYS A 17 -16.86 -22.30 25.64
N GLY A 18 -16.61 -23.48 26.23
CA GLY A 18 -15.53 -24.37 25.79
C GLY A 18 -15.56 -24.56 24.27
N GLN A 19 -14.54 -24.03 23.59
CA GLN A 19 -14.43 -24.07 22.14
C GLN A 19 -14.23 -25.54 21.73
N ARG A 20 -15.02 -26.02 20.78
CA ARG A 20 -14.85 -27.38 20.25
C ARG A 20 -13.63 -27.40 19.31
N PRO A 21 -12.86 -28.51 19.27
CA PRO A 21 -11.77 -28.65 18.32
C PRO A 21 -12.29 -28.51 16.88
N GLN A 22 -11.52 -27.81 16.04
CA GLN A 22 -11.78 -27.55 14.63
C GLN A 22 -10.77 -28.30 13.77
N THR A 23 -11.17 -28.69 12.55
CA THR A 23 -10.23 -29.38 11.64
C THR A 23 -9.08 -28.46 11.27
N VAL A 24 -7.86 -28.96 11.38
CA VAL A 24 -6.62 -28.24 11.10
C VAL A 24 -6.10 -28.67 9.74
N TYR A 25 -6.15 -27.74 8.79
CA TYR A 25 -5.57 -27.93 7.46
C TYR A 25 -4.11 -27.50 7.44
N SER A 26 -3.38 -27.88 6.38
CA SER A 26 -2.02 -27.38 6.16
C SER A 26 -2.04 -25.86 6.01
N ILE A 27 -0.98 -25.18 6.48
CA ILE A 27 -0.83 -23.71 6.36
C ILE A 27 -0.85 -23.20 4.91
N VAL A 28 -0.61 -24.10 3.95
CA VAL A 28 -0.67 -23.81 2.50
C VAL A 28 -2.07 -23.94 1.92
N LYS A 29 -3.03 -24.50 2.68
CA LYS A 29 -4.45 -24.64 2.33
C LYS A 29 -5.31 -23.66 3.13
N ASP A 30 -5.08 -23.54 4.43
CA ASP A 30 -5.81 -22.59 5.28
C ASP A 30 -4.89 -22.08 6.41
N LEU A 31 -4.57 -20.80 6.36
CA LEU A 31 -3.66 -20.17 7.32
C LEU A 31 -4.42 -19.39 8.38
N HIS A 32 -4.07 -19.65 9.64
CA HIS A 32 -4.53 -18.92 10.82
C HIS A 32 -3.37 -18.28 11.57
N GLU A 33 -3.69 -17.45 12.56
CA GLU A 33 -2.72 -16.92 13.52
C GLU A 33 -2.10 -18.04 14.38
N LEU A 34 -0.85 -17.85 14.84
CA LEU A 34 -0.13 -18.84 15.64
C LEU A 34 -0.93 -19.32 16.87
N SER A 35 -1.57 -18.38 17.57
CA SER A 35 -2.37 -18.66 18.78
C SER A 35 -3.56 -19.58 18.50
N TRP A 36 -4.13 -19.55 17.29
CA TRP A 36 -5.19 -20.48 16.90
C TRP A 36 -4.67 -21.90 16.81
N TYR A 37 -3.48 -22.10 16.23
CA TYR A 37 -2.87 -23.44 16.16
C TYR A 37 -2.46 -23.96 17.54
N GLU A 38 -1.97 -23.09 18.44
CA GLU A 38 -1.69 -23.44 19.84
C GLU A 38 -2.98 -23.87 20.57
N GLU A 39 -4.09 -23.17 20.36
CA GLU A 39 -5.39 -23.58 20.90
C GLU A 39 -5.84 -24.93 20.33
N GLN A 40 -5.75 -25.13 19.02
CA GLN A 40 -6.13 -26.41 18.39
C GLN A 40 -5.23 -27.55 18.85
N PHE A 41 -3.94 -27.30 19.05
CA PHE A 41 -3.00 -28.28 19.61
C PHE A 41 -3.49 -28.80 20.97
N ASP A 42 -3.85 -27.91 21.88
CA ASP A 42 -4.35 -28.27 23.21
C ASP A 42 -5.71 -28.99 23.14
N LEU A 43 -6.61 -28.53 22.28
CA LEU A 43 -7.94 -29.12 22.13
C LEU A 43 -7.87 -30.54 21.55
N TRP A 44 -7.08 -30.74 20.49
CA TRP A 44 -6.91 -32.07 19.88
C TRP A 44 -6.14 -33.03 20.77
N LYS A 45 -5.17 -32.54 21.55
CA LYS A 45 -4.50 -33.36 22.56
C LYS A 45 -5.49 -33.90 23.60
N LYS A 46 -6.41 -33.05 24.09
CA LYS A 46 -7.48 -33.46 25.01
C LYS A 46 -8.44 -34.50 24.40
N GLU A 47 -8.69 -34.44 23.09
CA GLU A 47 -9.52 -35.46 22.42
C GLU A 47 -8.81 -36.82 22.34
N ILE A 48 -7.50 -36.83 22.10
CA ILE A 48 -6.68 -38.04 22.15
C ILE A 48 -6.67 -38.62 23.57
N ASP A 49 -6.50 -37.78 24.59
CA ASP A 49 -6.48 -38.23 26.00
C ASP A 49 -7.82 -38.84 26.44
N LYS A 50 -8.94 -38.41 25.83
CA LYS A 50 -10.26 -39.03 26.04
C LYS A 50 -10.42 -40.36 25.30
N ASN A 51 -9.90 -40.45 24.07
CA ASN A 51 -10.00 -41.62 23.22
C ASN A 51 -8.83 -41.68 22.23
N ASP A 52 -7.82 -42.47 22.55
CA ASP A 52 -6.63 -42.64 21.72
C ASP A 52 -6.90 -43.42 20.41
N GLN A 53 -8.08 -44.03 20.27
CA GLN A 53 -8.52 -44.69 19.05
C GLN A 53 -9.14 -43.72 18.02
N ASN A 54 -9.18 -42.41 18.34
CA ASN A 54 -9.67 -41.39 17.42
C ASN A 54 -8.58 -40.98 16.41
N ALA A 55 -8.55 -41.65 15.25
CA ALA A 55 -7.57 -41.38 14.20
C ALA A 55 -7.58 -39.94 13.69
N ASN A 56 -8.76 -39.31 13.59
CA ASN A 56 -8.89 -37.91 13.17
C ASN A 56 -8.25 -36.96 14.19
N ALA A 57 -8.39 -37.24 15.50
CA ALA A 57 -7.76 -36.42 16.53
C ALA A 57 -6.23 -36.46 16.44
N TRP A 58 -5.64 -37.64 16.18
CA TRP A 58 -4.20 -37.77 15.92
C TRP A 58 -3.72 -36.94 14.74
N TYR A 59 -4.47 -36.97 13.63
CA TYR A 59 -4.10 -36.21 12.44
C TYR A 59 -4.14 -34.70 12.68
N ASN A 60 -5.19 -34.21 13.33
CA ASN A 60 -5.31 -32.78 13.61
C ASN A 60 -4.30 -32.31 14.67
N TYR A 61 -3.98 -33.14 15.65
CA TYR A 61 -2.92 -32.86 16.62
C TYR A 61 -1.57 -32.69 15.92
N TYR A 62 -1.21 -33.63 15.04
CA TYR A 62 -0.04 -33.51 14.18
C TYR A 62 -0.09 -32.24 13.30
N ALA A 63 -1.23 -31.97 12.67
CA ALA A 63 -1.37 -30.82 11.77
C ALA A 63 -1.17 -29.49 12.50
N SER A 64 -1.71 -29.34 13.72
CA SER A 64 -1.47 -28.17 14.57
C SER A 64 0.00 -28.07 14.99
N SER A 65 0.63 -29.17 15.41
CA SER A 65 2.05 -29.19 15.77
C SER A 65 2.94 -28.79 14.60
N ARG A 66 2.64 -29.29 13.40
CA ARG A 66 3.36 -28.97 12.17
C ARG A 66 3.15 -27.51 11.77
N ALA A 67 1.96 -26.96 11.95
CA ALA A 67 1.69 -25.54 11.71
C ALA A 67 2.50 -24.65 12.65
N ILE A 68 2.51 -24.94 13.95
CA ILE A 68 3.33 -24.23 14.95
C ILE A 68 4.81 -24.31 14.59
N ARG A 69 5.31 -25.50 14.24
CA ARG A 69 6.67 -25.69 13.75
C ARG A 69 6.99 -24.76 12.58
N ASN A 70 6.12 -24.71 11.57
CA ASN A 70 6.35 -23.92 10.35
C ASN A 70 6.25 -22.40 10.57
N LEU A 71 5.54 -21.95 11.61
CA LEU A 71 5.34 -20.53 11.93
C LEU A 71 6.31 -20.01 13.00
N THR A 72 7.19 -20.87 13.53
CA THR A 72 8.17 -20.54 14.57
C THR A 72 9.60 -20.83 14.10
N SER A 73 10.58 -20.28 14.81
CA SER A 73 12.02 -20.45 14.53
C SER A 73 12.81 -20.82 15.79
N GLY A 74 14.05 -21.29 15.62
CA GLY A 74 14.96 -21.59 16.73
C GLY A 74 14.55 -22.82 17.54
N GLU A 75 14.71 -22.76 18.87
CA GLU A 75 14.44 -23.91 19.76
C GLU A 75 12.98 -24.39 19.73
N VAL A 76 12.03 -23.47 19.54
CA VAL A 76 10.60 -23.82 19.45
C VAL A 76 10.35 -24.67 18.21
N ASN A 77 10.88 -24.25 17.06
CA ASN A 77 10.78 -25.00 15.81
C ASN A 77 11.37 -26.41 15.96
N ALA A 78 12.57 -26.55 16.51
CA ALA A 78 13.23 -27.85 16.70
C ALA A 78 12.44 -28.78 17.65
N THR A 79 11.84 -28.21 18.70
CA THR A 79 10.99 -28.95 19.65
C THR A 79 9.77 -29.53 18.95
N TYR A 80 9.05 -28.72 18.18
CA TYR A 80 7.86 -29.19 17.46
C TYR A 80 8.20 -30.13 16.29
N ASP A 81 9.38 -30.03 15.70
CA ASP A 81 9.84 -30.99 14.69
C ASP A 81 10.02 -32.39 15.30
N SER A 82 10.70 -32.49 16.44
CA SER A 82 10.85 -33.73 17.19
C SER A 82 9.49 -34.29 17.64
N LEU A 83 8.61 -33.42 18.11
CA LEU A 83 7.26 -33.79 18.53
C LEU A 83 6.42 -34.33 17.36
N CYS A 84 6.54 -33.74 16.17
CA CYS A 84 5.83 -34.24 14.98
C CYS A 84 6.19 -35.69 14.68
N ILE A 85 7.48 -36.05 14.75
CA ILE A 85 7.96 -37.43 14.54
C ILE A 85 7.37 -38.37 15.61
N GLU A 86 7.38 -37.94 16.87
CA GLU A 86 6.80 -38.70 17.98
C GLU A 86 5.29 -38.96 17.78
N ILE A 87 4.53 -37.92 17.42
CA ILE A 87 3.08 -38.02 17.17
C ILE A 87 2.80 -39.04 16.07
N ILE A 88 3.57 -39.03 14.97
CA ILE A 88 3.37 -39.98 13.86
C ILE A 88 3.50 -41.43 14.37
N HIS A 89 4.56 -41.73 15.14
CA HIS A 89 4.77 -43.07 15.68
C HIS A 89 3.69 -43.47 16.69
N GLN A 90 3.27 -42.55 17.56
CA GLN A 90 2.19 -42.80 18.52
C GLN A 90 0.84 -43.06 17.82
N ALA A 91 0.50 -42.24 16.82
CA ALA A 91 -0.70 -42.40 16.01
C ALA A 91 -0.70 -43.76 15.29
N TYR A 92 0.42 -44.16 14.68
CA TYR A 92 0.52 -45.47 14.03
C TYR A 92 0.41 -46.64 15.00
N LYS A 93 0.95 -46.51 16.23
CA LYS A 93 0.77 -47.52 17.27
C LYS A 93 -0.69 -47.64 17.73
N ALA A 94 -1.39 -46.52 17.87
CA ALA A 94 -2.76 -46.48 18.37
C ALA A 94 -3.78 -46.95 17.32
N VAL A 95 -3.66 -46.48 16.07
CA VAL A 95 -4.65 -46.69 15.00
C VAL A 95 -4.00 -47.12 13.67
N PRO A 96 -3.21 -48.23 13.62
CA PRO A 96 -2.38 -48.63 12.46
C PRO A 96 -3.13 -48.94 11.16
N ASN A 97 -4.44 -49.16 11.25
CA ASN A 97 -5.31 -49.49 10.12
C ASN A 97 -6.17 -48.31 9.66
N SER A 98 -6.01 -47.14 10.27
CA SER A 98 -6.67 -45.91 9.84
C SER A 98 -5.98 -45.30 8.62
N PHE A 99 -6.73 -44.49 7.86
CA PHE A 99 -6.15 -43.69 6.79
C PHE A 99 -5.09 -42.74 7.36
N GLU A 100 -5.44 -42.04 8.44
CA GLU A 100 -4.65 -40.97 9.05
C GLU A 100 -3.27 -41.46 9.47
N ALA A 101 -3.18 -42.58 10.19
CA ALA A 101 -1.91 -43.12 10.63
C ALA A 101 -0.99 -43.52 9.48
N ASN A 102 -1.56 -44.12 8.42
CA ASN A 102 -0.77 -44.53 7.26
C ASN A 102 -0.31 -43.33 6.43
N HIS A 103 -1.15 -42.31 6.28
CA HIS A 103 -0.76 -41.05 5.64
C HIS A 103 0.32 -40.31 6.43
N LEU A 104 0.19 -40.27 7.77
CA LEU A 104 1.21 -39.70 8.67
C LEU A 104 2.55 -40.45 8.58
N MET A 105 2.54 -41.79 8.53
CA MET A 105 3.78 -42.57 8.34
C MET A 105 4.48 -42.22 7.02
N TYR A 106 3.74 -41.93 5.95
CA TYR A 106 4.36 -41.44 4.71
C TYR A 106 5.05 -40.08 4.88
N LYS A 107 4.55 -39.21 5.76
CA LYS A 107 5.17 -37.89 6.03
C LYS A 107 6.51 -37.96 6.78
N LEU A 108 6.94 -39.13 7.26
CA LEU A 108 8.30 -39.34 7.78
C LEU A 108 9.37 -39.43 6.68
N SER A 109 8.95 -39.62 5.43
CA SER A 109 9.88 -39.74 4.31
C SER A 109 10.73 -38.47 4.17
N SER A 110 12.05 -38.60 4.30
CA SER A 110 13.00 -37.51 4.06
C SER A 110 13.30 -37.31 2.56
N GLN A 111 12.96 -38.30 1.74
CA GLN A 111 13.12 -38.27 0.29
C GLN A 111 11.78 -38.60 -0.41
N TRP A 112 11.48 -37.90 -1.50
CA TRP A 112 10.27 -38.18 -2.28
C TRP A 112 10.43 -39.49 -3.03
N GLY A 113 9.50 -40.42 -2.81
CA GLY A 113 9.50 -41.72 -3.48
C GLY A 113 10.35 -42.81 -2.81
N ASP A 114 10.74 -42.63 -1.55
CA ASP A 114 11.35 -43.69 -0.75
C ASP A 114 10.42 -44.92 -0.66
N PRO A 115 10.82 -46.09 -1.21
CA PRO A 115 10.01 -47.31 -1.15
C PRO A 115 9.62 -47.73 0.27
N GLU A 116 10.43 -47.40 1.29
CA GLU A 116 10.14 -47.72 2.69
C GLU A 116 8.83 -47.06 3.15
N TYR A 117 8.59 -45.82 2.72
CA TYR A 117 7.44 -45.03 3.14
C TYR A 117 6.28 -45.06 2.14
N VAL A 118 6.55 -45.26 0.84
CA VAL A 118 5.52 -45.36 -0.22
C VAL A 118 4.51 -46.49 0.05
N LYS A 119 4.91 -47.57 0.73
CA LYS A 119 3.99 -48.65 1.15
C LYS A 119 2.84 -48.13 2.04
N TYR A 120 3.10 -47.13 2.89
CA TYR A 120 2.08 -46.54 3.75
C TYR A 120 1.15 -45.61 2.97
N LEU A 121 1.67 -44.85 2.00
CA LEU A 121 0.85 -44.03 1.10
C LEU A 121 -0.13 -44.91 0.31
N ASN A 122 0.35 -46.05 -0.23
CA ASN A 122 -0.50 -47.04 -0.90
C ASN A 122 -1.59 -47.60 0.03
N LYS A 123 -1.25 -47.93 1.28
CA LYS A 123 -2.22 -48.41 2.28
C LYS A 123 -3.26 -47.36 2.62
N ALA A 124 -2.87 -46.09 2.80
CA ALA A 124 -3.81 -44.99 3.03
C ALA A 124 -4.80 -44.84 1.86
N TYR A 125 -4.31 -44.84 0.63
CA TYR A 125 -5.17 -44.73 -0.55
C TYR A 125 -6.09 -45.92 -0.76
N GLN A 126 -5.68 -47.14 -0.40
CA GLN A 126 -6.59 -48.30 -0.40
C GLN A 126 -7.76 -48.13 0.58
N ILE A 127 -7.53 -47.46 1.71
CA ILE A 127 -8.56 -47.20 2.73
C ILE A 127 -9.52 -46.10 2.25
N ASN A 128 -8.99 -45.00 1.71
CA ASN A 128 -9.80 -43.91 1.16
C ASN A 128 -9.20 -43.35 -0.14
N PRO A 129 -9.62 -43.87 -1.31
CA PRO A 129 -9.07 -43.45 -2.61
C PRO A 129 -9.43 -42.03 -3.04
N ASN A 130 -10.44 -41.42 -2.40
CA ASN A 130 -10.96 -40.09 -2.75
C ASN A 130 -10.41 -39.00 -1.81
N ASP A 131 -9.55 -39.35 -0.86
CA ASP A 131 -8.94 -38.39 0.04
C ASP A 131 -7.89 -37.55 -0.69
N ASP A 132 -8.10 -36.23 -0.69
CA ASP A 132 -7.27 -35.23 -1.36
C ASP A 132 -5.80 -35.33 -1.00
N ARG A 133 -5.52 -35.65 0.27
CA ARG A 133 -4.15 -35.69 0.80
C ARG A 133 -3.28 -36.69 0.06
N THR A 134 -3.85 -37.83 -0.34
CA THR A 134 -3.12 -38.85 -1.11
C THR A 134 -3.03 -38.52 -2.60
N ILE A 135 -4.03 -37.82 -3.15
CA ILE A 135 -4.06 -37.49 -4.58
C ILE A 135 -2.85 -36.62 -4.96
N VAL A 136 -2.59 -35.57 -4.17
CA VAL A 136 -1.44 -34.69 -4.41
C VAL A 136 -0.12 -35.41 -4.18
N ASP A 137 -0.02 -36.23 -3.12
CA ASP A 137 1.19 -37.00 -2.82
C ASP A 137 1.54 -37.99 -3.96
N PHE A 138 0.54 -38.66 -4.55
CA PHE A 138 0.74 -39.51 -5.73
C PHE A 138 1.06 -38.73 -6.99
N MET A 139 0.42 -37.58 -7.21
CA MET A 139 0.75 -36.71 -8.34
C MET A 139 2.23 -36.33 -8.30
N THR A 140 2.73 -35.88 -7.15
CA THR A 140 4.15 -35.54 -6.97
C THR A 140 5.05 -36.76 -7.10
N LEU A 141 4.68 -37.90 -6.50
CA LEU A 141 5.42 -39.15 -6.62
C LEU A 141 5.61 -39.54 -8.10
N TYR A 142 4.54 -39.56 -8.88
CA TYR A 142 4.59 -39.96 -10.28
C TYR A 142 5.31 -38.96 -11.18
N GLU A 143 5.33 -37.67 -10.83
CA GLU A 143 6.18 -36.70 -11.52
C GLU A 143 7.66 -36.97 -11.26
N VAL A 144 8.06 -37.21 -10.00
CA VAL A 144 9.47 -37.46 -9.66
C VAL A 144 9.98 -38.83 -10.13
N THR A 145 9.11 -39.85 -10.17
CA THR A 145 9.44 -41.16 -10.75
C THR A 145 9.34 -41.19 -12.28
N ARG A 146 8.84 -40.12 -12.90
CA ARG A 146 8.59 -39.96 -14.35
C ARG A 146 7.53 -40.94 -14.91
N GLU A 147 6.55 -41.36 -14.10
CA GLU A 147 5.42 -42.18 -14.52
C GLU A 147 4.29 -41.33 -15.16
N LYS A 148 4.53 -40.89 -16.40
CA LYS A 148 3.73 -39.85 -17.10
C LYS A 148 2.21 -40.12 -17.14
N ASP A 149 1.79 -41.36 -17.40
CA ASP A 149 0.37 -41.70 -17.51
C ASP A 149 -0.34 -41.58 -16.15
N LYS A 150 0.29 -42.07 -15.08
CA LYS A 150 -0.25 -41.97 -13.72
C LYS A 150 -0.20 -40.54 -13.19
N TYR A 151 0.87 -39.81 -13.50
CA TYR A 151 0.94 -38.38 -13.22
C TYR A 151 -0.26 -37.64 -13.85
N SER A 152 -0.54 -37.87 -15.14
CA SER A 152 -1.69 -37.27 -15.82
C SER A 152 -3.02 -37.64 -15.17
N GLU A 153 -3.21 -38.91 -14.79
CA GLU A 153 -4.39 -39.38 -14.07
C GLU A 153 -4.59 -38.64 -12.75
N PHE A 154 -3.55 -38.58 -11.92
CA PHE A 154 -3.63 -37.97 -10.59
C PHE A 154 -3.72 -36.45 -10.62
N SER A 155 -3.12 -35.78 -11.62
CA SER A 155 -3.37 -34.35 -11.84
C SER A 155 -4.81 -34.05 -12.23
N LYS A 156 -5.47 -34.93 -13.01
CA LYS A 156 -6.91 -34.79 -13.31
C LYS A 156 -7.77 -35.04 -12.07
N LYS A 157 -7.41 -36.00 -11.23
CA LYS A 157 -8.07 -36.22 -9.93
C LYS A 157 -7.94 -35.00 -9.02
N ASN A 158 -6.77 -34.35 -8.98
CA ASN A 158 -6.55 -33.13 -8.21
C ASN A 158 -7.40 -31.95 -8.70
N PHE A 159 -7.67 -31.86 -10.00
CA PHE A 159 -8.61 -30.87 -10.52
C PHE A 159 -10.05 -31.13 -10.03
N VAL A 160 -10.49 -32.39 -10.03
CA VAL A 160 -11.86 -32.78 -9.67
C VAL A 160 -12.09 -32.75 -8.16
N SER A 161 -11.06 -32.92 -7.34
CA SER A 161 -11.19 -32.83 -5.87
C SER A 161 -11.57 -31.43 -5.39
N ASN A 162 -11.48 -30.41 -6.25
CA ASN A 162 -11.80 -29.01 -5.93
C ASN A 162 -10.96 -28.44 -4.78
N GLU A 163 -9.75 -28.97 -4.61
CA GLU A 163 -8.80 -28.58 -3.57
C GLU A 163 -8.07 -27.28 -3.91
N LEU A 164 -7.77 -27.10 -5.19
CA LEU A 164 -7.24 -25.87 -5.74
C LEU A 164 -8.40 -24.91 -6.03
N SER A 165 -8.39 -23.74 -5.40
CA SER A 165 -9.39 -22.71 -5.67
C SER A 165 -9.34 -22.20 -7.11
N ALA A 166 -10.47 -21.68 -7.59
CA ALA A 166 -10.54 -21.08 -8.92
C ALA A 166 -9.52 -19.95 -9.13
N PRO A 167 -9.26 -19.03 -8.17
CA PRO A 167 -8.19 -18.05 -8.30
C PRO A 167 -6.79 -18.67 -8.51
N LEU A 168 -6.41 -19.72 -7.77
CA LEU A 168 -5.12 -20.42 -7.96
C LEU A 168 -4.98 -21.02 -9.36
N LEU A 169 -6.06 -21.61 -9.86
CA LEU A 169 -6.11 -22.20 -11.19
C LEU A 169 -6.04 -21.13 -12.30
N ASN A 170 -6.66 -19.96 -12.10
CA ASN A 170 -6.55 -18.82 -13.02
C ASN A 170 -5.14 -18.22 -13.00
N TRP A 171 -4.51 -18.11 -11.83
CA TRP A 171 -3.12 -17.68 -11.71
C TRP A 171 -2.17 -18.60 -12.50
N ALA A 172 -2.33 -19.93 -12.38
CA ALA A 172 -1.56 -20.89 -13.16
C ALA A 172 -1.81 -20.80 -14.67
N TYR A 173 -3.07 -20.63 -15.06
CA TYR A 173 -3.42 -20.40 -16.47
C TYR A 173 -2.73 -19.14 -17.00
N ASN A 174 -2.74 -18.05 -16.24
CA ASN A 174 -2.14 -16.78 -16.63
C ASN A 174 -0.62 -16.90 -16.83
N ILE A 175 0.10 -17.60 -15.94
CA ILE A 175 1.53 -17.92 -16.12
C ILE A 175 1.76 -18.74 -17.39
N LEU A 176 0.99 -19.81 -17.59
CA LEU A 176 1.12 -20.63 -18.79
C LEU A 176 0.82 -19.83 -20.05
N SER A 177 -0.09 -18.85 -20.00
CA SER A 177 -0.46 -18.03 -21.15
C SER A 177 0.64 -17.04 -21.57
N GLU A 178 1.47 -16.55 -20.64
CA GLU A 178 2.44 -15.50 -20.95
C GLU A 178 3.76 -15.99 -21.55
N VAL A 179 4.22 -17.18 -21.16
CA VAL A 179 5.55 -17.68 -21.51
C VAL A 179 5.66 -18.13 -22.95
N ASP A 180 6.87 -18.07 -23.51
CA ASP A 180 7.17 -18.51 -24.87
C ASP A 180 6.97 -20.02 -25.05
N GLN A 181 6.93 -20.46 -26.32
CA GLN A 181 6.86 -21.88 -26.67
C GLN A 181 8.10 -22.64 -26.17
N ASN A 182 7.92 -23.87 -25.70
CA ASN A 182 8.98 -24.73 -25.14
C ASN A 182 9.74 -24.08 -23.97
N ALA A 183 9.12 -23.14 -23.25
CA ALA A 183 9.77 -22.51 -22.10
C ALA A 183 9.95 -23.49 -20.93
N ILE A 184 10.94 -23.22 -20.08
CA ILE A 184 10.98 -23.74 -18.70
C ILE A 184 10.42 -22.66 -17.77
N ILE A 185 9.60 -23.06 -16.81
CA ILE A 185 9.20 -22.23 -15.66
C ILE A 185 9.78 -22.88 -14.41
N LEU A 186 10.52 -22.11 -13.61
CA LEU A 186 11.03 -22.51 -12.31
C LEU A 186 10.09 -21.97 -11.22
N THR A 187 9.58 -22.87 -10.37
CA THR A 187 8.62 -22.58 -9.30
C THR A 187 9.15 -22.95 -7.92
N ALA A 188 8.60 -22.34 -6.87
CA ALA A 188 8.93 -22.58 -5.48
C ALA A 188 7.71 -22.95 -4.64
N GLY A 189 7.71 -24.15 -4.07
CA GLY A 189 6.63 -24.64 -3.20
C GLY A 189 5.37 -25.11 -3.93
N ASP A 190 4.42 -25.61 -3.14
CA ASP A 190 3.27 -26.36 -3.62
C ASP A 190 2.29 -25.49 -4.42
N ASN A 191 1.91 -24.33 -3.89
CA ASN A 191 0.91 -23.44 -4.49
C ASN A 191 1.39 -22.73 -5.76
N ASP A 192 2.70 -22.66 -5.97
CA ASP A 192 3.34 -22.13 -7.18
C ASP A 192 3.47 -23.23 -8.27
N THR A 193 3.45 -24.51 -7.87
CA THR A 193 3.78 -25.65 -8.74
C THR A 193 2.54 -26.46 -9.15
N TYR A 194 1.75 -26.92 -8.19
CA TYR A 194 0.66 -27.87 -8.42
C TYR A 194 -0.47 -27.31 -9.27
N PRO A 195 -0.87 -26.02 -9.15
CA PRO A 195 -1.87 -25.45 -10.05
C PRO A 195 -1.45 -25.46 -11.52
N ILE A 196 -0.17 -25.21 -11.82
CA ILE A 196 0.38 -25.26 -13.19
C ILE A 196 0.29 -26.68 -13.75
N TRP A 197 0.81 -27.67 -13.02
CA TRP A 197 0.70 -29.08 -13.40
C TRP A 197 -0.75 -29.52 -13.62
N THR A 198 -1.64 -29.13 -12.71
CA THR A 198 -3.06 -29.47 -12.77
C THR A 198 -3.72 -28.89 -14.02
N ILE A 199 -3.47 -27.62 -14.37
CA ILE A 199 -4.02 -27.02 -15.59
C ILE A 199 -3.45 -27.69 -16.84
N GLN A 200 -2.15 -27.95 -16.90
CA GLN A 200 -1.52 -28.61 -18.05
C GLN A 200 -2.13 -29.99 -18.32
N GLU A 201 -2.35 -30.80 -17.28
CA GLU A 201 -2.93 -32.15 -17.41
C GLU A 201 -4.45 -32.17 -17.59
N SER A 202 -5.20 -31.38 -16.82
CA SER A 202 -6.66 -31.41 -16.84
C SER A 202 -7.28 -30.67 -18.02
N LYS A 203 -6.63 -29.61 -18.52
CA LYS A 203 -7.11 -28.78 -19.63
C LYS A 203 -6.39 -29.04 -20.94
N ASN A 204 -5.39 -29.93 -20.95
CA ASN A 204 -4.51 -30.15 -22.09
C ASN A 204 -3.93 -28.82 -22.63
N TYR A 205 -3.49 -27.96 -21.72
CA TYR A 205 -3.08 -26.58 -22.03
C TYR A 205 -1.57 -26.44 -21.88
N ARG A 206 -0.90 -25.80 -22.86
CA ARG A 206 0.54 -25.45 -22.81
C ARG A 206 1.45 -26.59 -22.35
N LYS A 207 1.21 -27.79 -22.88
CA LYS A 207 2.02 -29.01 -22.63
C LYS A 207 3.46 -28.90 -23.11
N ASP A 208 3.72 -27.96 -24.02
CA ASP A 208 5.06 -27.62 -24.51
C ASP A 208 5.94 -26.99 -23.43
N VAL A 209 5.34 -26.34 -22.42
CA VAL A 209 6.07 -25.67 -21.34
C VAL A 209 6.41 -26.67 -20.24
N LYS A 210 7.64 -26.63 -19.75
CA LYS A 210 8.07 -27.47 -18.62
C LYS A 210 8.08 -26.68 -17.31
N ASN A 211 7.22 -27.06 -16.37
CA ASN A 211 7.23 -26.54 -15.01
C ASN A 211 8.15 -27.38 -14.12
N ILE A 212 9.14 -26.74 -13.46
CA ILE A 212 10.16 -27.40 -12.63
C ILE A 212 10.18 -26.73 -11.25
N ASN A 213 9.84 -27.51 -10.22
CA ASN A 213 9.96 -27.06 -8.83
C ASN A 213 11.43 -27.10 -8.38
N THR A 214 11.91 -25.99 -7.82
CA THR A 214 13.32 -25.81 -7.43
C THR A 214 13.76 -26.71 -6.26
N SER A 215 12.82 -27.16 -5.43
CA SER A 215 13.10 -28.13 -4.35
C SER A 215 13.09 -29.57 -4.86
N LEU A 216 12.22 -29.92 -5.81
CA LEU A 216 12.15 -31.30 -6.33
C LEU A 216 13.31 -31.63 -7.27
N ILE A 217 13.83 -30.65 -8.01
CA ILE A 217 14.96 -30.85 -8.94
C ILE A 217 16.29 -31.18 -8.23
N THR A 218 16.35 -31.09 -6.90
CA THR A 218 17.50 -31.58 -6.12
C THR A 218 17.56 -33.10 -6.06
N ILE A 219 16.44 -33.80 -6.31
CA ILE A 219 16.40 -35.26 -6.37
C ILE A 219 17.19 -35.72 -7.61
N ASP A 220 18.35 -36.35 -7.39
CA ASP A 220 19.33 -36.62 -8.44
C ASP A 220 18.77 -37.47 -9.59
N ASN A 221 18.03 -38.54 -9.28
CA ASN A 221 17.42 -39.41 -10.30
C ASN A 221 16.36 -38.67 -11.13
N TYR A 222 15.54 -37.84 -10.51
CA TYR A 222 14.53 -37.04 -11.20
C TYR A 222 15.20 -35.99 -12.10
N ARG A 223 16.18 -35.25 -11.57
CA ARG A 223 16.95 -34.24 -12.31
C ARG A 223 17.60 -34.84 -13.54
N ASN A 224 18.30 -35.96 -13.40
CA ASN A 224 19.05 -36.56 -14.49
C ASN A 224 18.14 -36.99 -15.65
N ARG A 225 17.00 -37.64 -15.34
CA ARG A 225 16.02 -38.02 -16.37
C ARG A 225 15.38 -36.79 -17.02
N LEU A 226 15.04 -35.77 -16.22
CA LEU A 226 14.45 -34.54 -16.74
C LEU A 226 15.42 -33.77 -17.64
N PHE A 227 16.70 -33.70 -17.26
CA PHE A 227 17.74 -33.06 -18.06
C PHE A 227 17.92 -33.76 -19.41
N GLU A 228 17.94 -35.10 -19.42
CA GLU A 228 17.95 -35.89 -20.66
C GLU A 228 16.72 -35.57 -21.54
N GLU A 229 15.51 -35.57 -20.97
CA GLU A 229 14.28 -35.22 -21.69
C GLU A 229 14.35 -33.81 -22.30
N LEU A 230 14.92 -32.84 -21.59
CA LEU A 230 15.04 -31.44 -22.00
C LEU A 230 16.26 -31.14 -22.88
N GLY A 231 17.17 -32.11 -23.04
CA GLY A 231 18.45 -31.91 -23.75
C GLY A 231 19.44 -31.03 -22.98
N ILE A 232 19.33 -30.97 -21.66
CA ILE A 232 20.30 -30.33 -20.76
C ILE A 232 21.39 -31.37 -20.45
N PRO A 233 22.70 -31.04 -20.56
CA PRO A 233 23.76 -31.96 -20.20
C PRO A 233 23.66 -32.42 -18.75
N LYS A 234 24.07 -33.65 -18.47
CA LYS A 234 24.10 -34.17 -17.09
C LYS A 234 25.01 -33.28 -16.23
N LEU A 235 24.54 -32.97 -15.02
CA LEU A 235 25.29 -32.18 -14.04
C LEU A 235 25.89 -33.11 -12.97
N ASP A 236 27.20 -33.01 -12.79
CA ASP A 236 27.95 -33.79 -11.79
C ASP A 236 27.81 -33.18 -10.39
N ILE A 237 26.70 -33.54 -9.73
CA ILE A 237 26.31 -33.20 -8.35
C ILE A 237 25.48 -34.38 -7.80
N SER A 238 25.63 -34.69 -6.51
CA SER A 238 24.79 -35.64 -5.77
C SER A 238 24.30 -34.97 -4.50
N PHE A 239 23.04 -34.54 -4.45
CA PHE A 239 22.50 -33.79 -3.31
C PHE A 239 22.38 -34.67 -2.05
N ASP A 240 22.15 -35.97 -2.24
CA ASP A 240 22.09 -36.98 -1.19
C ASP A 240 23.42 -37.21 -0.44
N GLN A 241 24.55 -36.79 -1.03
CA GLN A 241 25.89 -36.96 -0.46
C GLN A 241 26.41 -35.72 0.28
N LEU A 242 25.70 -34.58 0.19
CA LEU A 242 26.11 -33.32 0.81
C LEU A 242 25.89 -33.38 2.32
N LYS A 243 26.86 -32.88 3.09
CA LYS A 243 26.88 -33.00 4.55
C LYS A 243 26.69 -31.67 5.27
N THR A 244 26.97 -30.56 4.60
CA THR A 244 26.86 -29.22 5.18
C THR A 244 25.86 -28.36 4.40
N MET A 245 25.30 -27.35 5.08
CA MET A 245 24.42 -26.39 4.41
C MET A 245 25.17 -25.56 3.35
N GLU A 246 26.44 -25.25 3.59
CA GLU A 246 27.29 -24.53 2.64
C GLU A 246 27.49 -25.32 1.34
N GLU A 247 27.75 -26.63 1.44
CA GLU A 247 27.83 -27.53 0.28
C GLU A 247 26.49 -27.58 -0.48
N TYR A 248 25.37 -27.63 0.25
CA TYR A 248 24.03 -27.66 -0.30
C TYR A 248 23.69 -26.37 -1.07
N ASP A 249 23.98 -25.20 -0.49
CA ASP A 249 23.74 -23.90 -1.11
C ASP A 249 24.60 -23.70 -2.37
N ALA A 250 25.87 -24.12 -2.32
CA ALA A 250 26.76 -24.10 -3.48
C ALA A 250 26.26 -25.02 -4.60
N ALA A 251 25.78 -26.22 -4.26
CA ALA A 251 25.20 -27.16 -5.22
C ALA A 251 23.90 -26.63 -5.84
N LEU A 252 23.03 -25.99 -5.05
CA LEU A 252 21.82 -25.33 -5.54
C LEU A 252 22.16 -24.22 -6.54
N LYS A 253 23.13 -23.37 -6.22
CA LYS A 253 23.60 -22.30 -7.10
C LYS A 253 24.10 -22.86 -8.43
N LYS A 254 24.99 -23.87 -8.37
CA LYS A 254 25.53 -24.54 -9.56
C LYS A 254 24.44 -25.19 -10.41
N MET A 255 23.43 -25.80 -9.79
CA MET A 255 22.30 -26.42 -10.48
C MET A 255 21.43 -25.40 -11.21
N LYS A 256 21.09 -24.28 -10.57
CA LYS A 256 20.33 -23.19 -11.19
C LYS A 256 21.10 -22.60 -12.37
N GLU A 257 22.38 -22.28 -12.17
CA GLU A 257 23.26 -21.75 -13.22
C GLU A 257 23.31 -22.68 -14.44
N HIS A 258 23.43 -23.97 -14.20
CA HIS A 258 23.47 -24.99 -15.24
C HIS A 258 22.18 -25.01 -16.08
N ILE A 259 21.00 -24.92 -15.44
CA ILE A 259 19.72 -24.84 -16.17
C ILE A 259 19.67 -23.57 -17.03
N LEU A 260 20.03 -22.41 -16.47
CA LEU A 260 19.99 -21.12 -17.17
C LEU A 260 20.93 -21.09 -18.38
N LYS A 261 22.12 -21.70 -18.25
CA LYS A 261 23.14 -21.69 -19.31
C LYS A 261 22.91 -22.77 -20.34
N GLU A 262 22.54 -23.98 -19.94
CA GLU A 262 22.58 -25.14 -20.83
C GLU A 262 21.24 -25.46 -21.52
N TYR A 263 20.12 -24.92 -21.03
CA TYR A 263 18.85 -25.12 -21.73
C TYR A 263 18.79 -24.31 -23.03
N LYS A 264 18.73 -25.00 -24.18
CA LYS A 264 18.78 -24.35 -25.51
C LYS A 264 17.49 -24.45 -26.33
N ARG A 265 16.48 -25.20 -25.89
CA ARG A 265 15.24 -25.44 -26.67
C ARG A 265 14.21 -24.32 -26.54
N GLY A 266 14.37 -23.45 -25.55
CA GLY A 266 13.49 -22.33 -25.29
C GLY A 266 14.04 -21.46 -24.15
N PRO A 267 13.35 -20.39 -23.78
CA PRO A 267 13.73 -19.52 -22.68
C PRO A 267 13.43 -20.15 -21.31
N VAL A 268 14.14 -19.66 -20.29
CA VAL A 268 13.89 -20.00 -18.89
C VAL A 268 13.20 -18.83 -18.20
N TYR A 269 12.14 -19.14 -17.48
CA TYR A 269 11.38 -18.22 -16.65
C TYR A 269 11.43 -18.67 -15.20
N VAL A 270 11.30 -17.71 -14.29
CA VAL A 270 11.12 -17.93 -12.84
C VAL A 270 9.85 -17.21 -12.43
N THR A 271 8.99 -17.83 -11.63
CA THR A 271 7.78 -17.14 -11.12
C THR A 271 8.16 -15.98 -10.21
N VAL A 272 7.27 -14.98 -10.09
CA VAL A 272 7.45 -13.88 -9.12
C VAL A 272 7.63 -14.43 -7.70
N ASN A 273 6.97 -15.54 -7.36
CA ASN A 273 7.12 -16.18 -6.05
C ASN A 273 8.50 -16.83 -5.85
N ALA A 274 9.14 -17.36 -6.90
CA ALA A 274 10.43 -18.05 -6.80
C ALA A 274 11.66 -17.14 -6.99
N ILE A 275 11.47 -15.86 -7.40
CA ILE A 275 12.57 -14.98 -7.83
C ILE A 275 13.63 -14.73 -6.75
N PHE A 276 13.24 -14.73 -5.46
CA PHE A 276 14.15 -14.56 -4.33
C PHE A 276 15.26 -15.63 -4.28
N GLN A 277 15.07 -16.77 -4.96
CA GLN A 277 16.07 -17.83 -5.04
C GLN A 277 17.14 -17.59 -6.12
N PHE A 278 17.05 -16.49 -6.89
CA PHE A 278 17.87 -16.20 -8.07
C PHE A 278 18.53 -14.82 -8.02
N GLU A 279 18.71 -14.25 -6.83
CA GLU A 279 19.32 -12.92 -6.62
C GLU A 279 20.70 -12.77 -7.27
N ASP A 280 21.48 -13.85 -7.32
CA ASP A 280 22.79 -13.95 -8.00
C ASP A 280 22.75 -13.55 -9.50
N TRP A 281 21.59 -13.66 -10.15
CA TRP A 281 21.39 -13.35 -11.58
C TRP A 281 20.36 -12.23 -11.78
N SER A 282 20.11 -11.41 -10.76
CA SER A 282 19.07 -10.38 -10.78
C SER A 282 19.15 -9.44 -12.00
N ASP A 283 20.35 -9.08 -12.46
CA ASP A 283 20.57 -8.23 -13.64
C ASP A 283 20.13 -8.88 -14.97
N ASP A 284 20.07 -10.22 -15.02
CA ASP A 284 19.71 -10.99 -16.22
C ASP A 284 18.22 -11.38 -16.25
N PHE A 285 17.44 -11.00 -15.22
CA PHE A 285 16.03 -11.36 -15.08
C PHE A 285 15.09 -10.17 -15.33
N TYR A 286 14.20 -10.32 -16.30
CA TYR A 286 13.27 -9.27 -16.72
C TYR A 286 11.84 -9.64 -16.36
N LEU A 287 11.18 -8.85 -15.52
CA LEU A 287 9.76 -9.05 -15.18
C LEU A 287 8.90 -8.96 -16.45
N THR A 288 8.11 -9.99 -16.75
CA THR A 288 7.21 -10.06 -17.92
C THR A 288 5.73 -10.14 -17.58
N GLY A 289 5.39 -10.24 -16.29
CA GLY A 289 4.02 -10.37 -15.82
C GLY A 289 4.02 -11.08 -14.47
N LEU A 290 3.65 -12.36 -14.46
CA LEU A 290 3.71 -13.24 -13.28
C LEU A 290 5.03 -14.02 -13.19
N THR A 291 5.91 -13.83 -14.18
CA THR A 291 7.24 -14.44 -14.26
C THR A 291 8.31 -13.43 -14.66
N TYR A 292 9.56 -13.75 -14.32
CA TYR A 292 10.77 -13.12 -14.80
C TYR A 292 11.42 -14.00 -15.87
N LYS A 293 11.72 -13.43 -17.02
CA LYS A 293 12.43 -14.10 -18.12
C LYS A 293 13.94 -13.91 -17.97
N TYR A 294 14.70 -15.00 -18.00
CA TYR A 294 16.16 -14.95 -18.08
C TYR A 294 16.59 -14.53 -19.49
N SER A 295 17.43 -13.50 -19.60
CA SER A 295 17.97 -13.02 -20.87
C SER A 295 19.27 -12.26 -20.68
N LEU A 296 20.32 -12.64 -21.42
CA LEU A 296 21.60 -11.90 -21.47
C LEU A 296 21.53 -10.63 -22.33
N THR A 297 20.39 -10.39 -22.98
CA THR A 297 20.15 -9.22 -23.83
C THR A 297 18.92 -8.49 -23.35
N THR A 298 18.96 -7.16 -23.38
CA THR A 298 17.80 -6.33 -23.05
C THR A 298 16.70 -6.51 -24.09
N PHE A 299 15.45 -6.48 -23.65
CA PHE A 299 14.27 -6.47 -24.52
C PHE A 299 13.16 -5.68 -23.86
N ASP A 300 12.17 -5.26 -24.65
CA ASP A 300 11.01 -4.53 -24.14
C ASP A 300 10.05 -5.48 -23.40
N ASN A 301 10.29 -5.61 -22.10
CA ASN A 301 9.44 -6.40 -21.23
C ASN A 301 8.13 -5.70 -20.86
N ILE A 302 8.03 -4.37 -21.00
CA ILE A 302 6.78 -3.62 -20.76
C ILE A 302 5.72 -4.00 -21.79
N THR A 303 6.09 -4.09 -23.07
CA THR A 303 5.17 -4.52 -24.12
C THR A 303 4.65 -5.94 -23.87
N LEU A 304 5.47 -6.83 -23.29
CA LEU A 304 5.02 -8.17 -22.91
C LEU A 304 4.03 -8.13 -21.74
N ILE A 305 4.32 -7.35 -20.70
CA ILE A 305 3.39 -7.15 -19.57
C ILE A 305 2.05 -6.63 -20.10
N LYS A 306 2.06 -5.55 -20.90
CA LYS A 306 0.85 -4.98 -21.51
C LYS A 306 0.06 -6.00 -22.32
N ARG A 307 0.73 -6.76 -23.21
CA ARG A 307 0.11 -7.85 -23.99
C ARG A 307 -0.57 -8.87 -23.08
N ASN A 308 0.07 -9.24 -21.97
CA ASN A 308 -0.45 -10.24 -21.07
C ASN A 308 -1.74 -9.75 -20.38
N TYR A 309 -1.72 -8.56 -19.79
CA TYR A 309 -2.90 -7.98 -19.13
C TYR A 309 -4.05 -7.65 -20.10
N GLU A 310 -3.76 -7.14 -21.29
CA GLU A 310 -4.80 -6.71 -22.23
C GLU A 310 -5.38 -7.86 -23.06
N HIS A 311 -4.65 -8.98 -23.24
CA HIS A 311 -5.03 -9.99 -24.23
C HIS A 311 -4.93 -11.44 -23.79
N ARG A 312 -4.18 -11.78 -22.73
CA ARG A 312 -3.93 -13.18 -22.35
C ARG A 312 -4.50 -13.56 -21.00
N TYR A 313 -4.44 -12.66 -20.03
CA TYR A 313 -4.83 -12.94 -18.66
C TYR A 313 -6.34 -12.97 -18.48
N LEU A 314 -6.78 -13.94 -17.67
CA LEU A 314 -8.12 -14.00 -17.10
C LEU A 314 -8.09 -13.24 -15.77
N LEU A 315 -8.59 -12.00 -15.76
CA LEU A 315 -8.48 -11.10 -14.59
C LEU A 315 -9.74 -11.02 -13.73
N ASP A 316 -10.85 -11.62 -14.16
CA ASP A 316 -12.14 -11.51 -13.46
C ASP A 316 -12.08 -12.06 -12.04
N HIS A 317 -11.28 -13.11 -11.80
CA HIS A 317 -11.05 -13.67 -10.46
C HIS A 317 -10.37 -12.69 -9.49
N LEU A 318 -9.69 -11.66 -10.02
CA LEU A 318 -9.11 -10.60 -9.21
C LEU A 318 -10.10 -9.48 -8.89
N LYS A 319 -11.22 -9.41 -9.62
CA LYS A 319 -12.25 -8.38 -9.50
C LYS A 319 -13.44 -8.87 -8.67
N GLU A 320 -13.83 -10.13 -8.85
CA GLU A 320 -15.05 -10.71 -8.26
C GLU A 320 -14.82 -12.14 -7.76
N VAL A 321 -15.47 -12.50 -6.66
CA VAL A 321 -15.45 -13.86 -6.11
C VAL A 321 -16.79 -14.55 -6.34
N PHE A 322 -16.83 -15.47 -7.30
CA PHE A 322 -18.06 -16.20 -7.66
C PHE A 322 -18.27 -17.50 -6.87
N SER A 323 -17.25 -17.98 -6.15
CA SER A 323 -17.33 -19.22 -5.37
C SER A 323 -16.39 -19.20 -4.17
N TYR A 324 -16.85 -19.73 -3.05
CA TYR A 324 -16.03 -19.92 -1.86
C TYR A 324 -15.26 -21.25 -1.93
N ASN A 325 -13.97 -21.20 -1.65
CA ASN A 325 -13.10 -22.35 -1.41
C ASN A 325 -12.29 -22.07 -0.14
N ILE A 326 -11.99 -23.09 0.65
CA ILE A 326 -11.20 -22.93 1.88
C ILE A 326 -9.80 -22.36 1.60
N SER A 327 -9.22 -22.65 0.44
CA SER A 327 -7.94 -22.11 0.00
C SER A 327 -7.98 -20.68 -0.52
N ASN A 328 -9.12 -19.99 -0.46
CA ASN A 328 -9.22 -18.59 -0.89
C ASN A 328 -8.33 -17.66 -0.03
N SER A 329 -8.14 -17.93 1.27
CA SER A 329 -7.25 -17.13 2.13
C SER A 329 -5.81 -17.14 1.61
N VAL A 330 -5.36 -18.29 1.13
CA VAL A 330 -4.04 -18.49 0.52
C VAL A 330 -4.01 -17.95 -0.92
N ALA A 331 -5.09 -18.13 -1.68
CA ALA A 331 -5.19 -17.63 -3.04
C ALA A 331 -5.10 -16.09 -3.09
N ASN A 332 -5.68 -15.40 -2.09
CA ASN A 332 -5.51 -13.95 -1.95
C ASN A 332 -4.03 -13.56 -1.88
N ARG A 333 -3.16 -14.36 -1.24
CA ARG A 333 -1.71 -14.08 -1.23
C ARG A 333 -1.08 -14.24 -2.61
N MET A 334 -1.56 -15.19 -3.40
CA MET A 334 -1.08 -15.38 -4.78
C MET A 334 -1.53 -14.23 -5.69
N ASP A 335 -2.67 -13.60 -5.42
CA ASP A 335 -3.09 -12.40 -6.14
C ASP A 335 -2.12 -11.22 -5.97
N ALA A 336 -1.45 -11.11 -4.82
CA ALA A 336 -0.43 -10.09 -4.62
C ALA A 336 0.75 -10.23 -5.61
N LEU A 337 0.98 -11.42 -6.17
CA LEU A 337 2.05 -11.66 -7.14
C LEU A 337 1.80 -10.93 -8.49
N TYR A 338 0.59 -10.44 -8.74
CA TYR A 338 0.32 -9.55 -9.88
C TYR A 338 0.79 -8.11 -9.63
N LEU A 339 0.89 -7.68 -8.36
CA LEU A 339 1.15 -6.28 -8.02
C LEU A 339 2.45 -5.72 -8.63
N PRO A 340 3.59 -6.44 -8.66
CA PRO A 340 4.83 -5.91 -9.23
C PRO A 340 4.69 -5.52 -10.71
N SER A 341 4.06 -6.37 -11.53
CA SER A 341 3.88 -6.09 -12.95
C SER A 341 2.70 -5.16 -13.23
N MET A 342 1.65 -5.17 -12.40
CA MET A 342 0.58 -4.17 -12.44
C MET A 342 1.14 -2.76 -12.18
N VAL A 343 1.97 -2.58 -11.15
CA VAL A 343 2.60 -1.28 -10.82
C VAL A 343 3.46 -0.81 -11.99
N LYS A 344 4.27 -1.71 -12.56
CA LYS A 344 5.11 -1.39 -13.73
C LYS A 344 4.28 -1.04 -14.98
N LEU A 345 3.17 -1.73 -15.22
CA LEU A 345 2.25 -1.42 -16.32
C LEU A 345 1.48 -0.11 -16.08
N TYR A 346 1.10 0.15 -14.83
CA TYR A 346 0.47 1.41 -14.43
C TYR A 346 1.39 2.59 -14.74
N GLN A 347 2.68 2.50 -14.39
CA GLN A 347 3.68 3.51 -14.73
C GLN A 347 3.76 3.72 -16.25
N HIS A 348 3.79 2.64 -17.04
CA HIS A 348 3.74 2.75 -18.49
C HIS A 348 2.47 3.45 -19.01
N TYR A 349 1.29 3.19 -18.42
CA TYR A 349 0.06 3.90 -18.79
C TYR A 349 0.07 5.38 -18.39
N VAL A 350 0.76 5.74 -17.31
CA VAL A 350 1.02 7.14 -16.95
C VAL A 350 1.90 7.80 -18.01
N GLU A 351 3.05 7.20 -18.34
CA GLU A 351 4.01 7.73 -19.33
C GLU A 351 3.44 7.82 -20.74
N SER A 352 2.57 6.87 -21.12
CA SER A 352 1.90 6.85 -22.42
C SER A 352 0.58 7.62 -22.47
N GLU A 353 0.23 8.35 -21.40
CA GLU A 353 -1.00 9.14 -21.26
C GLU A 353 -2.31 8.34 -21.47
N SER A 354 -2.29 7.03 -21.21
CA SER A 354 -3.43 6.13 -21.37
C SER A 354 -4.39 6.18 -20.16
N LYS A 355 -5.05 7.33 -19.96
CA LYS A 355 -5.83 7.65 -18.74
C LYS A 355 -6.90 6.61 -18.34
N GLU A 356 -7.67 6.10 -19.30
CA GLU A 356 -8.72 5.12 -19.00
C GLU A 356 -8.13 3.82 -18.43
N LYS A 357 -7.07 3.31 -19.07
CA LYS A 357 -6.35 2.11 -18.64
C LYS A 357 -5.62 2.31 -17.32
N GLN A 358 -5.08 3.52 -17.10
CA GLN A 358 -4.50 3.92 -15.83
C GLN A 358 -5.55 3.81 -14.70
N THR A 359 -6.73 4.39 -14.89
CA THR A 359 -7.80 4.36 -13.88
C THR A 359 -8.31 2.94 -13.62
N GLU A 360 -8.52 2.13 -14.66
CA GLU A 360 -8.97 0.74 -14.47
C GLU A 360 -7.93 -0.08 -13.70
N LEU A 361 -6.65 0.00 -14.11
CA LEU A 361 -5.59 -0.77 -13.49
C LEU A 361 -5.33 -0.32 -12.05
N LEU A 362 -5.44 0.98 -11.75
CA LEU A 362 -5.29 1.51 -10.39
C LEU A 362 -6.36 0.96 -9.44
N LYS A 363 -7.63 0.89 -9.88
CA LYS A 363 -8.70 0.29 -9.08
C LYS A 363 -8.39 -1.17 -8.74
N LEU A 364 -7.85 -1.91 -9.71
CA LEU A 364 -7.47 -3.30 -9.51
C LEU A 364 -6.28 -3.44 -8.56
N ILE A 365 -5.24 -2.59 -8.71
CA ILE A 365 -4.09 -2.54 -7.80
C ILE A 365 -4.53 -2.27 -6.36
N ILE A 366 -5.38 -1.25 -6.14
CA ILE A 366 -5.88 -0.89 -4.82
C ILE A 366 -6.68 -2.06 -4.23
N SER A 367 -7.63 -2.61 -5.00
CA SER A 367 -8.46 -3.75 -4.55
C SER A 367 -7.63 -4.98 -4.16
N VAL A 368 -6.60 -5.31 -4.95
CA VAL A 368 -5.69 -6.42 -4.63
C VAL A 368 -4.88 -6.07 -3.38
N SER A 369 -4.26 -4.89 -3.32
CA SER A 369 -3.47 -4.47 -2.16
C SER A 369 -4.26 -4.44 -0.85
N ASP A 370 -5.55 -4.09 -0.93
CA ASP A 370 -6.44 -4.00 0.23
C ASP A 370 -6.69 -5.38 0.84
N ARG A 371 -7.03 -6.36 0.01
CA ARG A 371 -7.32 -7.72 0.48
C ARG A 371 -6.07 -8.50 0.89
N THR A 372 -4.88 -8.08 0.43
CA THR A 372 -3.61 -8.73 0.77
C THR A 372 -2.83 -8.03 1.88
N GLY A 373 -3.32 -6.89 2.38
CA GLY A 373 -2.66 -6.13 3.44
C GLY A 373 -1.38 -5.42 3.00
N GLN A 374 -1.25 -5.08 1.71
CA GLN A 374 -0.05 -4.46 1.12
C GLN A 374 -0.27 -2.99 0.71
N GLN A 375 -1.26 -2.32 1.32
CA GLN A 375 -1.65 -0.96 0.96
C GLN A 375 -0.49 0.03 1.11
N THR A 376 0.30 -0.12 2.18
CA THR A 376 1.41 0.78 2.49
C THR A 376 2.52 0.65 1.46
N GLU A 377 2.97 -0.57 1.19
CA GLU A 377 4.05 -0.88 0.25
C GLU A 377 3.64 -0.48 -1.18
N ILE A 378 2.40 -0.73 -1.57
CA ILE A 378 1.89 -0.35 -2.89
C ILE A 378 1.73 1.16 -3.00
N SER A 379 1.24 1.82 -1.96
CA SER A 379 1.22 3.29 -1.93
C SER A 379 2.63 3.85 -2.08
N GLU A 380 3.61 3.30 -1.35
CA GLU A 380 5.03 3.67 -1.48
C GLU A 380 5.59 3.38 -2.87
N LEU A 381 5.27 2.24 -3.50
CA LEU A 381 5.78 1.88 -4.83
C LEU A 381 5.16 2.70 -5.97
N LEU A 382 3.85 2.98 -5.88
CA LEU A 382 3.19 3.96 -6.74
C LEU A 382 3.74 5.37 -6.50
N ASN A 383 4.32 5.62 -5.32
CA ASN A 383 5.00 6.86 -4.97
C ASN A 383 6.53 6.85 -5.26
N SER A 384 7.20 5.70 -5.41
CA SER A 384 8.66 5.58 -5.52
C SER A 384 9.18 5.62 -6.96
N HIS A 385 8.30 5.42 -7.94
CA HIS A 385 8.55 5.76 -9.35
C HIS A 385 8.00 7.12 -9.72
N LYS A 386 7.94 8.03 -8.75
CA LYS A 386 7.95 9.45 -9.02
C LYS A 386 9.34 9.85 -9.54
N VAL A 387 9.60 9.55 -10.80
CA VAL A 387 9.95 10.67 -11.68
C VAL A 387 8.68 11.55 -11.67
N ASN A 388 8.67 12.47 -10.70
CA ASN A 388 7.76 13.57 -10.49
C ASN A 388 6.23 13.28 -10.40
N GLN A 389 5.70 12.93 -9.21
CA GLN A 389 4.37 13.48 -8.82
C GLN A 389 4.49 14.94 -8.31
N GLU A 390 5.70 15.50 -8.23
CA GLU A 390 5.81 16.96 -8.22
C GLU A 390 5.38 17.55 -9.58
N ASP A 391 5.47 16.83 -10.71
CA ASP A 391 5.19 17.41 -12.06
C ASP A 391 3.73 17.34 -12.53
N VAL A 392 2.80 16.80 -11.73
CA VAL A 392 1.35 16.93 -12.07
C VAL A 392 0.47 17.29 -10.87
N ARG A 393 1.04 17.63 -9.71
CA ARG A 393 0.25 18.32 -8.68
C ARG A 393 -0.09 19.72 -9.19
N TYR A 394 0.91 20.39 -9.74
CA TYR A 394 0.85 21.73 -10.32
C TYR A 394 1.69 21.75 -11.60
N ILE A 395 1.29 22.54 -12.59
CA ILE A 395 2.20 22.83 -13.70
C ILE A 395 3.26 23.83 -13.22
N THR A 396 4.52 23.69 -13.64
CA THR A 396 5.53 24.71 -13.34
C THR A 396 5.10 26.04 -13.98
N MET A 397 4.92 27.06 -13.16
CA MET A 397 4.56 28.41 -13.55
C MET A 397 5.71 29.34 -13.17
N LEU A 398 6.19 30.12 -14.14
CA LEU A 398 7.18 31.16 -13.89
C LEU A 398 6.52 32.32 -13.14
N LEU A 399 6.59 32.29 -11.81
CA LEU A 399 6.15 33.39 -10.95
C LEU A 399 7.23 34.49 -10.91
N ASN A 400 6.81 35.74 -10.71
CA ASN A 400 7.76 36.82 -10.47
C ASN A 400 8.31 36.75 -9.02
N THR A 401 9.39 35.99 -8.84
CA THR A 401 10.05 35.77 -7.54
C THR A 401 10.43 37.06 -6.83
N LYS A 402 10.83 38.10 -7.56
CA LYS A 402 11.15 39.41 -6.99
C LYS A 402 9.95 40.09 -6.35
N GLU A 403 8.77 39.99 -6.97
CA GLU A 403 7.54 40.55 -6.39
C GLU A 403 7.10 39.75 -5.18
N ILE A 404 7.21 38.42 -5.21
CA ILE A 404 6.96 37.56 -4.03
C ILE A 404 7.88 37.99 -2.89
N GLU A 405 9.19 38.08 -3.14
CA GLU A 405 10.21 38.48 -2.15
C GLU A 405 9.95 39.88 -1.58
N LYS A 406 9.48 40.83 -2.40
CA LYS A 406 9.13 42.19 -1.96
C LYS A 406 7.92 42.21 -1.02
N LYS A 407 6.95 41.33 -1.26
CA LYS A 407 5.76 41.16 -0.41
C LYS A 407 6.07 40.47 0.91
N MET A 408 7.16 39.72 1.02
CA MET A 408 7.55 39.04 2.25
C MET A 408 8.36 39.97 3.18
N LYS A 409 7.79 40.32 4.35
CA LYS A 409 8.46 41.16 5.35
C LYS A 409 9.14 40.31 6.41
N LEU A 410 10.39 40.65 6.75
CA LEU A 410 11.14 39.94 7.78
C LEU A 410 10.50 40.18 9.15
N ILE A 411 10.18 39.10 9.86
CA ILE A 411 9.64 39.15 11.23
C ILE A 411 10.75 38.87 12.23
N LYS A 412 11.38 37.69 12.13
CA LYS A 412 12.47 37.31 13.04
C LYS A 412 13.30 36.17 12.47
N GLY A 413 14.63 36.29 12.53
CA GLY A 413 15.54 35.23 12.10
C GLY A 413 15.34 34.87 10.63
N ASN A 414 14.90 33.65 10.35
CA ASN A 414 14.59 33.14 9.02
C ASN A 414 13.10 33.20 8.66
N LEU A 415 12.25 33.81 9.50
CA LEU A 415 10.80 33.86 9.34
C LEU A 415 10.34 35.20 8.75
N PHE A 416 9.62 35.13 7.63
CA PHE A 416 8.99 36.25 6.94
C PHE A 416 7.47 36.06 6.89
N ALA A 417 6.71 37.15 6.80
CA ALA A 417 5.26 37.13 6.64
C ALA A 417 4.82 37.94 5.40
N GLY A 418 3.76 37.48 4.73
CA GLY A 418 3.17 38.20 3.61
C GLY A 418 2.61 39.54 4.08
N GLU A 419 2.86 40.61 3.33
CA GLU A 419 2.46 41.97 3.68
C GLU A 419 0.94 42.14 3.82
N THR A 420 0.13 41.34 3.12
CA THR A 420 -1.33 41.31 3.23
C THR A 420 -1.83 39.88 3.46
N GLU A 421 -3.13 39.71 3.71
CA GLU A 421 -3.82 38.44 3.49
C GLU A 421 -3.71 38.03 2.00
N VAL A 422 -3.82 36.72 1.72
CA VAL A 422 -3.83 36.21 0.33
C VAL A 422 -5.07 36.74 -0.39
N THR A 423 -4.87 37.26 -1.58
CA THR A 423 -5.93 37.93 -2.35
C THR A 423 -6.68 36.98 -3.30
N ASN A 424 -7.88 37.37 -3.75
CA ASN A 424 -8.65 36.60 -4.73
C ASN A 424 -7.88 36.34 -6.02
N ILE A 425 -7.13 37.34 -6.54
CA ILE A 425 -6.36 37.17 -7.79
C ILE A 425 -5.23 36.15 -7.63
N GLU A 426 -4.54 36.16 -6.49
CA GLU A 426 -3.49 35.20 -6.18
C GLU A 426 -4.07 33.78 -6.05
N TYR A 427 -5.20 33.63 -5.38
CA TYR A 427 -5.86 32.34 -5.24
C TYR A 427 -6.41 31.80 -6.56
N ARG A 428 -6.96 32.66 -7.43
CA ARG A 428 -7.40 32.26 -8.77
C ARG A 428 -6.23 31.81 -9.64
N MET A 429 -5.05 32.41 -9.50
CA MET A 429 -3.83 31.95 -10.16
C MET A 429 -3.46 30.52 -9.75
N PHE A 430 -3.57 30.21 -8.45
CA PHE A 430 -3.40 28.86 -7.93
C PHE A 430 -4.44 27.88 -8.50
N LEU A 431 -5.72 28.24 -8.49
CA LEU A 431 -6.79 27.40 -9.06
C LEU A 431 -6.63 27.17 -10.57
N ASP A 432 -6.24 28.19 -11.34
CA ASP A 432 -5.95 28.06 -12.77
C ASP A 432 -4.76 27.11 -13.01
N ASN A 433 -3.74 27.16 -12.15
CA ASN A 433 -2.62 26.22 -12.23
C ASN A 433 -3.06 24.76 -12.02
N ILE A 434 -3.84 24.47 -10.97
CA ILE A 434 -4.38 23.12 -10.71
C ILE A 434 -5.28 22.67 -11.86
N LYS A 435 -6.14 23.57 -12.37
CA LYS A 435 -7.01 23.26 -13.50
C LYS A 435 -6.20 22.91 -14.76
N ARG A 436 -5.09 23.60 -15.00
CA ARG A 436 -4.17 23.32 -16.12
C ARG A 436 -3.35 22.06 -15.90
N SER A 437 -3.05 21.67 -14.66
CA SER A 437 -2.45 20.36 -14.35
C SER A 437 -3.44 19.20 -14.54
N ARG A 438 -4.71 19.49 -14.83
CA ARG A 438 -5.79 18.50 -15.03
C ARG A 438 -6.00 17.62 -13.80
N ASN A 439 -5.75 18.18 -12.62
CA ASN A 439 -5.97 17.53 -11.34
C ASN A 439 -7.34 17.92 -10.77
N ASP A 440 -8.40 17.33 -11.34
CA ASP A 440 -9.79 17.69 -11.01
C ASP A 440 -10.14 17.41 -9.55
N GLU A 441 -9.55 16.37 -8.94
CA GLU A 441 -9.73 16.05 -7.52
C GLU A 441 -9.19 17.17 -6.62
N LEU A 442 -7.93 17.59 -6.85
CA LEU A 442 -7.32 18.69 -6.11
C LEU A 442 -8.04 20.01 -6.39
N TYR A 443 -8.45 20.25 -7.64
CA TYR A 443 -9.21 21.44 -8.01
C TYR A 443 -10.51 21.51 -7.20
N ASN A 444 -11.28 20.42 -7.15
CA ASN A 444 -12.54 20.34 -6.41
C ASN A 444 -12.37 20.52 -4.90
N ARG A 445 -11.31 19.96 -4.30
CA ARG A 445 -10.99 20.17 -2.87
C ARG A 445 -10.60 21.61 -2.54
N CYS A 446 -10.06 22.34 -3.51
CA CYS A 446 -9.61 23.72 -3.33
C CYS A 446 -10.65 24.78 -3.76
N LEU A 447 -11.84 24.38 -4.21
CA LEU A 447 -12.83 25.32 -4.71
C LEU A 447 -13.32 26.31 -3.63
N TYR A 448 -13.49 27.55 -4.05
CA TYR A 448 -14.21 28.58 -3.32
C TYR A 448 -15.70 28.23 -3.21
N ASP A 449 -16.24 28.18 -1.98
CA ASP A 449 -17.66 27.91 -1.74
C ASP A 449 -18.45 29.22 -1.63
N SER A 450 -19.00 29.69 -2.76
CA SER A 450 -19.79 30.93 -2.79
C SER A 450 -21.06 30.86 -1.94
N THR A 451 -21.60 29.66 -1.70
CA THR A 451 -22.86 29.48 -0.97
C THR A 451 -22.75 29.93 0.49
N LYS A 452 -21.54 30.01 1.02
CA LYS A 452 -21.27 30.44 2.40
C LYS A 452 -21.68 31.87 2.70
N TRP A 453 -21.69 32.76 1.70
CA TRP A 453 -22.19 34.12 1.89
C TRP A 453 -23.66 34.13 2.33
N VAL A 454 -24.51 33.39 1.63
CA VAL A 454 -25.97 33.34 1.90
C VAL A 454 -26.33 32.39 3.03
N SER A 455 -25.47 31.42 3.38
CA SER A 455 -25.69 30.60 4.57
C SER A 455 -25.32 31.33 5.86
N ALA A 456 -24.33 32.22 5.80
CA ALA A 456 -23.89 32.99 6.97
C ALA A 456 -24.75 34.24 7.23
N PHE A 457 -25.32 34.83 6.18
CA PHE A 457 -26.06 36.09 6.27
C PHE A 457 -27.35 36.05 5.44
N ASN A 458 -28.41 36.62 6.01
CA ASN A 458 -29.72 36.71 5.36
C ASN A 458 -29.90 38.09 4.68
N GLY A 459 -30.51 38.09 3.49
CA GLY A 459 -30.97 39.31 2.80
C GLY A 459 -30.45 39.45 1.36
N GLU A 460 -31.20 40.17 0.52
CA GLU A 460 -30.89 40.33 -0.91
C GLU A 460 -29.55 41.06 -1.15
N PHE A 461 -29.14 41.92 -0.22
CA PHE A 461 -27.87 42.67 -0.31
C PHE A 461 -26.62 41.77 -0.24
N ILE A 462 -26.74 40.50 0.16
CA ILE A 462 -25.66 39.51 0.20
C ILE A 462 -25.45 38.85 -1.16
N ILE A 463 -26.48 38.83 -2.02
CA ILE A 463 -26.45 38.16 -3.34
C ILE A 463 -25.27 38.64 -4.20
N PRO A 464 -24.95 39.95 -4.27
CA PRO A 464 -23.78 40.42 -5.00
C PRO A 464 -22.45 39.83 -4.50
N MET A 465 -22.30 39.55 -3.20
CA MET A 465 -21.09 38.92 -2.66
C MET A 465 -20.99 37.46 -3.09
N ARG A 466 -22.09 36.70 -3.00
CA ARG A 466 -22.16 35.30 -3.49
C ARG A 466 -21.75 35.21 -4.96
N ASP A 467 -22.28 36.11 -5.79
CA ASP A 467 -22.13 36.01 -7.24
C ASP A 467 -20.78 36.56 -7.74
N ASN A 468 -20.22 37.57 -7.06
CA ASN A 468 -19.11 38.35 -7.62
C ASN A 468 -17.81 38.35 -6.79
N TYR A 469 -17.85 38.06 -5.49
CA TYR A 469 -16.70 38.32 -4.60
C TYR A 469 -15.41 37.64 -5.07
N HIS A 470 -15.46 36.37 -5.46
CA HIS A 470 -14.26 35.66 -5.91
C HIS A 470 -13.90 35.93 -7.38
N TRP A 471 -14.86 36.29 -8.24
CA TRP A 471 -14.69 36.22 -9.70
C TRP A 471 -14.59 37.58 -10.39
N HIS A 472 -15.16 38.64 -9.81
CA HIS A 472 -15.23 39.94 -10.46
C HIS A 472 -13.94 40.77 -10.22
N PRO A 473 -13.37 41.42 -11.26
CA PRO A 473 -12.09 42.17 -11.15
C PRO A 473 -12.02 43.22 -10.03
N ALA A 474 -13.16 43.80 -9.65
CA ALA A 474 -13.24 44.76 -8.54
C ALA A 474 -12.78 44.18 -7.19
N TYR A 475 -12.83 42.85 -7.02
CA TYR A 475 -12.45 42.15 -5.80
C TYR A 475 -11.07 41.46 -5.88
N ASP A 476 -10.29 41.72 -6.92
CA ASP A 476 -9.01 41.06 -7.16
C ASP A 476 -8.05 41.14 -5.98
N HIS A 477 -8.00 42.31 -5.35
CA HIS A 477 -7.09 42.62 -4.25
C HIS A 477 -7.76 42.54 -2.87
N TYR A 478 -8.94 41.92 -2.79
CA TYR A 478 -9.63 41.64 -1.53
C TYR A 478 -9.18 40.26 -1.03
N PRO A 479 -9.22 40.00 0.29
CA PRO A 479 -8.78 38.73 0.85
C PRO A 479 -9.65 37.57 0.34
N ILE A 480 -9.02 36.44 0.03
CA ILE A 480 -9.74 35.20 -0.24
C ILE A 480 -10.42 34.71 1.04
N VAL A 481 -11.71 34.35 0.94
CA VAL A 481 -12.54 33.78 2.02
C VAL A 481 -13.30 32.57 1.48
N ASN A 482 -14.13 31.90 2.31
CA ASN A 482 -14.93 30.73 1.89
C ASN A 482 -14.10 29.59 1.24
N ILE A 483 -12.90 29.35 1.74
CA ILE A 483 -12.09 28.17 1.40
C ILE A 483 -11.88 27.32 2.64
N SER A 484 -11.53 26.05 2.46
CA SER A 484 -11.19 25.17 3.58
C SER A 484 -9.77 25.43 4.09
N HIS A 485 -9.48 24.99 5.31
CA HIS A 485 -8.11 24.99 5.86
C HIS A 485 -7.15 24.14 5.02
N GLU A 486 -7.64 23.01 4.51
CA GLU A 486 -6.92 22.16 3.56
C GLU A 486 -6.54 22.95 2.31
N ALA A 487 -7.48 23.69 1.71
CA ALA A 487 -7.25 24.47 0.51
C ALA A 487 -6.25 25.62 0.71
N ALA A 488 -6.20 26.22 1.91
CA ALA A 488 -5.18 27.21 2.28
C ALA A 488 -3.77 26.58 2.40
N ASN A 489 -3.66 25.37 2.98
CA ASN A 489 -2.40 24.64 3.02
C ASN A 489 -1.94 24.18 1.63
N GLU A 490 -2.85 23.76 0.75
CA GLU A 490 -2.51 23.43 -0.64
C GLU A 490 -1.97 24.64 -1.41
N TYR A 491 -2.51 25.84 -1.18
CA TYR A 491 -1.96 27.08 -1.74
C TYR A 491 -0.51 27.31 -1.26
N CYS A 492 -0.23 27.09 0.02
CA CYS A 492 1.11 27.22 0.59
C CYS A 492 2.10 26.21 -0.02
N ASN A 493 1.66 24.96 -0.20
CA ASN A 493 2.45 23.91 -0.85
C ASN A 493 2.75 24.26 -2.31
N TRP A 494 1.74 24.72 -3.05
CA TRP A 494 1.90 25.21 -4.42
C TRP A 494 2.95 26.31 -4.50
N LEU A 495 2.81 27.36 -3.69
CA LEU A 495 3.72 28.50 -3.74
C LEU A 495 5.17 28.08 -3.39
N THR A 496 5.34 27.17 -2.44
CA THR A 496 6.64 26.55 -2.10
C THR A 496 7.27 25.89 -3.30
N GLN A 497 6.52 25.03 -4.00
CA GLN A 497 7.03 24.33 -5.18
C GLN A 497 7.35 25.30 -6.33
N GLN A 498 6.46 26.28 -6.59
CA GLN A 498 6.68 27.26 -7.66
C GLN A 498 7.86 28.19 -7.40
N TYR A 499 8.13 28.54 -6.14
CA TYR A 499 9.29 29.35 -5.79
C TYR A 499 10.60 28.54 -5.86
N ASN A 500 10.63 27.36 -5.22
CA ASN A 500 11.83 26.51 -5.14
C ASN A 500 12.24 25.86 -6.47
N SER A 501 11.35 25.81 -7.47
CA SER A 501 11.69 25.32 -8.81
C SER A 501 12.40 26.36 -9.70
N GLN A 502 12.38 27.65 -9.34
CA GLN A 502 12.86 28.72 -10.22
C GLN A 502 14.31 29.13 -10.00
N ARG A 503 15.13 29.12 -11.06
CA ARG A 503 16.58 29.45 -10.97
C ARG A 503 16.90 30.87 -10.50
N LYS A 504 16.01 31.85 -10.75
CA LYS A 504 16.20 33.26 -10.37
C LYS A 504 15.40 33.55 -9.10
N ARG A 505 16.01 33.33 -7.95
CA ARG A 505 15.42 33.54 -6.63
C ARG A 505 16.50 34.02 -5.64
N LYS A 506 16.10 34.78 -4.63
CA LYS A 506 17.00 35.27 -3.58
C LYS A 506 17.39 34.17 -2.60
N TYR A 507 16.47 33.26 -2.28
CA TYR A 507 16.67 32.19 -1.32
C TYR A 507 16.70 30.83 -2.02
N THR A 508 17.71 30.02 -1.71
CA THR A 508 17.91 28.71 -2.33
C THR A 508 16.78 27.74 -2.02
N GLN A 509 16.30 27.71 -0.78
CA GLN A 509 15.19 26.84 -0.34
C GLN A 509 14.34 27.54 0.72
N VAL A 510 13.03 27.59 0.50
CA VAL A 510 12.04 28.15 1.45
C VAL A 510 10.85 27.21 1.65
N ILE A 511 10.08 27.44 2.71
CA ILE A 511 8.78 26.79 2.95
C ILE A 511 7.73 27.87 3.18
N PHE A 512 6.68 27.90 2.36
CA PHE A 512 5.48 28.67 2.65
C PHE A 512 4.50 27.83 3.44
N ARG A 513 3.89 28.40 4.48
CA ARG A 513 2.91 27.73 5.35
C ARG A 513 2.00 28.74 6.05
N LEU A 514 0.97 28.23 6.72
CA LEU A 514 0.19 29.01 7.68
C LEU A 514 1.02 29.26 8.96
N PRO A 515 0.84 30.41 9.62
CA PRO A 515 1.49 30.70 10.89
C PRO A 515 0.89 29.87 12.02
N THR A 516 1.71 29.45 13.00
CA THR A 516 1.18 29.05 14.31
C THR A 516 0.53 30.24 15.02
N SER A 517 -0.36 30.02 15.98
CA SER A 517 -0.94 31.13 16.77
C SER A 517 0.12 32.01 17.44
N SER A 518 1.26 31.42 17.83
CA SER A 518 2.38 32.17 18.41
C SER A 518 3.12 33.01 17.37
N GLU A 519 3.42 32.45 16.20
CA GLU A 519 4.05 33.20 15.10
C GLU A 519 3.15 34.33 14.60
N TRP A 520 1.84 34.06 14.52
CA TRP A 520 0.84 35.08 14.18
C TRP A 520 0.85 36.24 15.18
N ARG A 521 0.89 35.93 16.48
CA ARG A 521 1.00 36.98 17.51
C ARG A 521 2.29 37.80 17.35
N SER A 522 3.41 37.14 17.03
CA SER A 522 4.68 37.84 16.81
C SER A 522 4.63 38.77 15.59
N LEU A 523 4.15 38.30 14.44
CA LEU A 523 4.05 39.13 13.22
C LEU A 523 3.05 40.28 13.36
N ALA A 524 2.02 40.12 14.20
CA ALA A 524 1.06 41.17 14.48
C ALA A 524 1.64 42.29 15.36
N GLY A 525 2.81 42.11 15.99
CA GLY A 525 3.43 43.09 16.90
C GLY A 525 3.23 42.77 18.40
N GLY A 526 2.78 41.56 18.73
CA GLY A 526 2.47 41.12 20.10
C GLY A 526 3.66 40.55 20.88
N GLU A 527 4.86 41.12 20.75
CA GLU A 527 6.10 40.60 21.37
C GLU A 527 6.03 40.57 22.90
N SER A 528 5.47 41.63 23.51
CA SER A 528 5.11 41.59 24.92
C SER A 528 3.79 40.86 25.11
N LYS A 529 3.71 40.00 26.13
CA LYS A 529 2.46 39.35 26.55
C LYS A 529 1.39 40.36 27.02
N THR A 530 1.77 41.59 27.35
CA THR A 530 0.84 42.64 27.78
C THR A 530 0.26 43.45 26.61
N THR A 531 0.86 43.36 25.41
CA THR A 531 0.39 44.07 24.23
C THR A 531 -0.89 43.41 23.71
N LYS A 532 -1.95 44.19 23.53
CA LYS A 532 -3.26 43.68 23.06
C LYS A 532 -3.46 43.87 21.57
N THR A 533 -2.90 44.93 20.99
CA THR A 533 -3.10 45.33 19.60
C THR A 533 -1.83 45.93 18.98
N CYS A 534 -1.83 46.11 17.66
CA CYS A 534 -0.79 46.83 16.94
C CYS A 534 -1.01 48.35 16.92
N PHE A 535 -2.07 48.84 17.57
CA PHE A 535 -2.43 50.25 17.52
C PHE A 535 -1.90 51.01 18.72
N THR A 536 -1.48 52.25 18.45
CA THR A 536 -1.07 53.18 19.50
C THR A 536 -2.22 53.40 20.49
N ASN A 537 -1.94 53.22 21.78
CA ASN A 537 -2.90 53.38 22.88
C ASN A 537 -4.15 52.47 22.81
N ASP A 538 -4.07 51.33 22.11
CA ASP A 538 -5.21 50.41 21.93
C ASP A 538 -6.47 51.09 21.36
N LYS A 539 -6.28 52.07 20.44
CA LYS A 539 -7.37 52.77 19.76
C LYS A 539 -7.49 52.35 18.30
N ILE A 540 -8.71 52.13 17.83
CA ILE A 540 -9.00 51.77 16.43
C ILE A 540 -8.95 52.95 15.46
N THR A 541 -8.69 54.16 15.96
CA THR A 541 -8.53 55.38 15.17
C THR A 541 -7.21 56.08 15.48
N ASN A 542 -6.66 56.77 14.49
CA ASN A 542 -5.51 57.67 14.70
C ASN A 542 -5.96 59.03 15.29
N ASP A 543 -4.99 59.90 15.57
CA ASP A 543 -5.24 61.25 16.14
C ASP A 543 -6.10 62.17 15.25
N LYS A 544 -6.28 61.82 13.96
CA LYS A 544 -7.16 62.52 13.01
C LYS A 544 -8.56 61.90 12.94
N GLY A 545 -8.84 60.87 13.75
CA GLY A 545 -10.11 60.16 13.76
C GLY A 545 -10.29 59.16 12.61
N CYS A 546 -9.26 58.87 11.81
CA CYS A 546 -9.37 57.86 10.75
C CYS A 546 -9.23 56.46 11.35
N TYR A 547 -10.11 55.54 10.96
CA TYR A 547 -10.03 54.14 11.36
C TYR A 547 -8.76 53.46 10.83
N LEU A 548 -8.25 52.50 11.59
CA LEU A 548 -7.00 51.77 11.36
C LEU A 548 -7.22 50.31 10.95
N THR A 549 -8.47 49.87 10.92
CA THR A 549 -8.87 48.49 10.60
C THR A 549 -10.34 48.43 10.22
N ASN A 550 -10.73 47.33 9.58
CA ASN A 550 -12.10 46.97 9.25
C ASN A 550 -12.66 46.00 10.30
N ILE A 551 -13.55 46.46 11.18
CA ILE A 551 -14.16 45.69 12.27
C ILE A 551 -15.59 46.16 12.53
N LYS A 552 -16.35 45.41 13.33
CA LYS A 552 -17.60 45.92 13.89
C LYS A 552 -17.29 46.98 14.95
N VAL A 553 -17.39 48.25 14.56
CA VAL A 553 -17.03 49.43 15.37
C VAL A 553 -17.83 49.48 16.66
N ASP A 554 -19.15 49.32 16.57
CA ASP A 554 -20.09 49.38 17.69
C ASP A 554 -21.32 48.49 17.42
N GLN A 555 -22.22 48.36 18.39
CA GLN A 555 -23.45 47.60 18.21
C GLN A 555 -24.31 48.20 17.09
N GLY A 556 -24.37 47.52 15.95
CA GLY A 556 -25.13 47.96 14.78
C GLY A 556 -24.33 48.83 13.80
N ASP A 557 -23.10 49.20 14.13
CA ASP A 557 -22.19 49.92 13.23
C ASP A 557 -21.16 48.96 12.64
N TYR A 558 -21.34 48.69 11.34
CA TYR A 558 -20.52 47.79 10.54
C TYR A 558 -19.83 48.52 9.38
N ALA A 559 -19.86 49.86 9.32
CA ALA A 559 -19.41 50.57 8.10
C ALA A 559 -18.68 51.88 8.34
N SER A 560 -18.68 52.44 9.56
CA SER A 560 -17.99 53.71 9.83
C SER A 560 -16.48 53.67 9.58
N ASP A 561 -15.88 52.49 9.60
CA ASP A 561 -14.48 52.24 9.23
C ASP A 561 -14.19 52.23 7.72
N GLY A 562 -15.23 52.41 6.90
CA GLY A 562 -15.16 52.43 5.44
C GLY A 562 -15.39 51.07 4.77
N GLY A 563 -15.70 50.00 5.51
CA GLY A 563 -15.86 48.65 4.97
C GLY A 563 -17.02 47.86 5.58
N PHE A 564 -18.13 47.71 4.85
CA PHE A 564 -19.26 46.87 5.31
C PHE A 564 -19.01 45.35 5.17
N PHE A 565 -18.06 44.98 4.33
CA PHE A 565 -17.58 43.63 4.05
C PHE A 565 -16.04 43.67 4.08
N PRO A 566 -15.30 42.59 3.77
CA PRO A 566 -13.86 42.73 3.60
C PRO A 566 -13.54 43.86 2.60
N VAL A 567 -12.45 44.56 2.87
CA VAL A 567 -11.90 45.62 2.01
C VAL A 567 -10.63 45.12 1.32
N ASN A 568 -10.00 45.98 0.51
CA ASN A 568 -8.71 45.67 -0.10
C ASN A 568 -7.69 45.25 0.98
N ALA A 569 -6.92 44.19 0.72
CA ALA A 569 -6.00 43.61 1.69
C ALA A 569 -4.85 44.56 2.09
N ALA A 570 -4.59 45.60 1.29
CA ALA A 570 -3.64 46.68 1.59
C ALA A 570 -4.32 47.97 2.09
N SER A 571 -5.55 47.88 2.61
CA SER A 571 -6.23 48.99 3.26
C SER A 571 -5.61 49.33 4.63
N TYR A 572 -5.84 50.57 5.07
CA TYR A 572 -5.34 51.12 6.34
C TYR A 572 -3.80 51.22 6.42
N LEU A 573 -3.28 51.57 7.59
CA LEU A 573 -1.84 51.70 7.82
C LEU A 573 -1.26 50.33 8.21
N PRO A 574 -0.08 49.96 7.68
CA PRO A 574 0.59 48.74 8.10
C PRO A 574 1.16 48.87 9.51
N ASN A 575 1.40 47.74 10.17
CA ASN A 575 2.12 47.68 11.44
C ASN A 575 3.63 47.94 11.26
N ASP A 576 4.40 47.88 12.35
CA ASP A 576 5.85 48.15 12.36
C ASP A 576 6.68 47.21 11.46
N TYR A 577 6.14 46.03 11.14
CA TYR A 577 6.74 45.08 10.20
C TYR A 577 6.37 45.37 8.74
N GLY A 578 5.50 46.34 8.47
CA GLY A 578 4.98 46.63 7.14
C GLY A 578 3.83 45.69 6.73
N LEU A 579 3.13 45.08 7.69
CA LEU A 579 1.98 44.20 7.44
C LEU A 579 0.66 44.95 7.57
N TYR A 580 -0.18 44.84 6.54
CA TYR A 580 -1.53 45.38 6.52
C TYR A 580 -2.53 44.40 7.12
N CYS A 581 -3.63 44.96 7.65
CA CYS A 581 -4.81 44.22 8.07
C CYS A 581 -4.54 43.02 9.00
N THR A 582 -3.46 43.03 9.80
CA THR A 582 -3.18 41.96 10.78
C THR A 582 -4.21 41.91 11.90
N MET A 583 -5.03 42.94 12.04
CA MET A 583 -6.19 42.94 12.93
C MET A 583 -7.38 43.46 12.14
N GLY A 584 -8.52 42.80 12.25
CA GLY A 584 -9.74 43.03 11.46
C GLY A 584 -9.64 42.54 10.02
N ASN A 585 -10.49 43.09 9.17
CA ASN A 585 -10.73 42.66 7.79
C ASN A 585 -11.21 41.21 7.71
N VAL A 586 -10.33 40.21 7.70
CA VAL A 586 -10.71 38.79 7.83
C VAL A 586 -9.86 38.12 8.90
N SER A 587 -10.44 37.18 9.63
CA SER A 587 -9.65 36.40 10.58
C SER A 587 -8.76 35.44 9.81
N GLU A 588 -7.49 35.35 10.21
CA GLU A 588 -6.48 34.61 9.49
C GLU A 588 -6.32 33.20 10.06
N MET A 589 -6.48 32.18 9.21
CA MET A 589 -6.24 30.80 9.59
C MET A 589 -4.81 30.59 10.10
N THR A 590 -4.69 29.82 11.17
CA THR A 590 -3.40 29.34 11.69
C THR A 590 -3.10 27.92 11.21
N SER A 591 -1.90 27.41 11.49
CA SER A 591 -1.56 26.01 11.24
C SER A 591 -2.43 25.01 12.01
N THR A 592 -3.09 25.45 13.09
CA THR A 592 -4.06 24.62 13.83
C THR A 592 -5.44 24.70 13.16
N LEU A 593 -5.95 23.54 12.70
CA LEU A 593 -7.28 23.43 12.11
C LEU A 593 -8.36 24.01 13.03
N GLY A 594 -9.24 24.83 12.46
CA GLY A 594 -10.35 25.47 13.16
C GLY A 594 -9.97 26.65 14.06
N ILE A 595 -8.71 27.10 14.01
CA ILE A 595 -8.21 28.27 14.76
C ILE A 595 -7.79 29.37 13.79
N ALA A 596 -8.43 30.52 13.90
CA ALA A 596 -8.07 31.76 13.23
C ALA A 596 -7.78 32.88 14.25
N LYS A 597 -7.12 33.95 13.80
CA LYS A 597 -6.64 35.06 14.64
C LYS A 597 -6.95 36.42 13.99
N GLY A 598 -6.96 37.48 14.81
CA GLY A 598 -7.02 38.87 14.35
C GLY A 598 -8.42 39.47 14.22
N GLY A 599 -9.49 38.67 14.33
CA GLY A 599 -10.86 39.16 14.12
C GLY A 599 -11.16 39.51 12.66
N SER A 600 -12.38 39.92 12.37
CA SER A 600 -12.87 40.20 11.01
C SER A 600 -13.74 41.46 11.02
N TRP A 601 -14.19 41.87 9.84
CA TRP A 601 -15.22 42.91 9.63
C TRP A 601 -16.52 42.69 10.45
N TRP A 602 -16.73 41.49 11.03
CA TRP A 602 -17.88 41.17 11.88
C TRP A 602 -17.58 41.15 13.39
N ASN A 603 -16.30 41.14 13.77
CA ASN A 603 -15.86 41.06 15.17
C ASN A 603 -15.66 42.46 15.76
N SER A 604 -15.92 42.60 17.07
CA SER A 604 -15.57 43.83 17.77
C SER A 604 -14.06 43.97 17.98
N PHE A 605 -13.62 45.13 18.42
CA PHE A 605 -12.24 45.36 18.83
C PHE A 605 -11.75 44.35 19.87
N GLU A 606 -12.53 44.11 20.93
CA GLU A 606 -12.18 43.20 22.03
C GLU A 606 -12.04 41.75 21.56
N GLU A 607 -12.87 41.35 20.61
CA GLU A 607 -12.83 40.03 19.96
C GLU A 607 -11.63 39.88 19.02
N SER A 608 -11.05 40.98 18.55
CA SER A 608 -9.98 40.99 17.54
C SER A 608 -8.56 41.08 18.14
N THR A 609 -8.45 41.31 19.45
CA THR A 609 -7.15 41.44 20.15
C THR A 609 -6.26 40.19 20.01
N PHE A 610 -4.94 40.37 20.15
CA PHE A 610 -3.94 39.34 19.87
C PHE A 610 -4.09 38.02 20.63
N ASP A 611 -4.75 38.01 21.79
CA ASP A 611 -4.99 36.81 22.61
C ASP A 611 -6.29 36.09 22.28
N LYS A 612 -7.14 36.66 21.43
CA LYS A 612 -8.38 36.02 21.02
C LYS A 612 -8.18 35.08 19.86
N GLU A 613 -8.99 34.03 19.83
CA GLU A 613 -9.06 33.06 18.76
C GLU A 613 -10.47 33.08 18.18
N GLN A 614 -10.55 33.09 16.86
CA GLN A 614 -11.78 32.88 16.12
C GLN A 614 -11.86 31.41 15.75
N LYS A 615 -12.87 30.71 16.30
CA LYS A 615 -13.12 29.30 15.96
C LYS A 615 -13.95 29.22 14.69
N TYR A 616 -13.66 28.26 13.83
CA TYR A 616 -14.42 27.99 12.61
C TYR A 616 -14.40 26.48 12.29
N ASP A 617 -15.48 25.97 11.70
CA ASP A 617 -15.62 24.54 11.40
C ASP A 617 -15.53 24.25 9.89
N GLY A 618 -15.29 25.27 9.07
CA GLY A 618 -15.19 25.14 7.62
C GLY A 618 -15.12 26.49 6.90
N PRO A 619 -15.36 26.50 5.56
CA PRO A 619 -15.41 27.71 4.76
C PRO A 619 -16.39 28.75 5.30
N ASP A 620 -15.94 29.99 5.46
CA ASP A 620 -16.71 31.08 6.06
C ASP A 620 -16.28 32.46 5.50
N PRO A 621 -17.23 33.41 5.28
CA PRO A 621 -16.95 34.70 4.65
C PRO A 621 -16.16 35.68 5.52
N ARG A 622 -15.92 35.33 6.78
CA ARG A 622 -15.13 36.10 7.74
C ARG A 622 -13.71 35.56 7.90
N ILE A 623 -13.41 34.40 7.31
CA ILE A 623 -12.15 33.67 7.53
C ILE A 623 -11.36 33.63 6.21
N GLY A 624 -10.16 34.20 6.25
CA GLY A 624 -9.16 34.14 5.19
C GLY A 624 -7.82 33.64 5.74
N PHE A 625 -6.71 33.94 5.07
CA PHE A 625 -5.39 33.57 5.58
C PHE A 625 -4.27 34.44 5.02
N ARG A 626 -3.15 34.43 5.74
CA ARG A 626 -1.86 35.00 5.36
C ARG A 626 -0.84 33.87 5.27
N ILE A 627 0.13 34.02 4.38
CA ILE A 627 1.27 33.12 4.29
C ILE A 627 2.45 33.63 5.12
N ILE A 628 3.19 32.71 5.73
CA ILE A 628 4.56 32.94 6.17
C ILE A 628 5.53 32.18 5.28
N MET A 629 6.75 32.68 5.16
CA MET A 629 7.86 32.05 4.44
C MET A 629 9.00 31.82 5.43
N GLU A 630 9.38 30.56 5.59
CA GLU A 630 10.53 30.14 6.37
C GLU A 630 11.70 29.87 5.43
N VAL A 631 12.80 30.59 5.60
CA VAL A 631 14.03 30.38 4.80
C VAL A 631 14.82 29.23 5.42
N ILE A 632 15.06 28.19 4.63
CA ILE A 632 15.83 27.00 5.04
C ILE A 632 17.28 27.13 4.62
N GLN A 633 17.51 27.68 3.42
CA GLN A 633 18.83 27.91 2.87
C GLN A 633 18.83 29.22 2.08
N GLU A 634 19.79 30.10 2.37
CA GLU A 634 20.05 31.32 1.60
C GLU A 634 20.75 30.98 0.28
#